data_AF-A0A127PB10-F1
#
_entry.id   AF-A0A127PB10-F1
#
_cell.length_a   1.000
_cell.length_b   1.000
_cell.length_c   1.000
_cell.angle_alpha   90.00
_cell.angle_beta   90.00
_cell.angle_gamma   90.00
#
_symmetry.space_group_name_H-M   'P 1'
#
loop_
_entity.id
_entity.type
_entity.pdbx_description
1 polymer ?
#
loop_
_entity_poly.entity_id
_entity_poly.type
_entity_poly.pdbx_seq_one_letter_code
_entity_poly.pdbx_strand_id
1 'polypeptide(L)'
;MHIKSYLLSLGSNKITQASLPVILAATLSACGDGNGNGGNLTSAQAKAASSQAQAQSPAQQAAAVAPGLYLSEVAANYRGTAGVSWVEVFNNSPATIHLNDYRLRANGLDNASKALSPNPVTFDLPKIDIPAGGYFVLAGKSSTYLKDTDKSAYILASVAPQPPATGSARTYLPYWTDKAGFVELVTVADSKTVDFVRFGSEAAKPATVAAWSGDNVAAFPTLPNFVSAKTLDPLDNFDRSIVRLSSDFRASAGKSDWTLVQFPTPGGPNDVPAGTVDSDNDGIPDTAKVAGGRFAGLDLYSLGARKGQKDLFIQVDYMTSADPALSPRKEALQKVAAAFQAHNTQVHFDVGNLFNAALAPADFNLSGDVSRAQVFDKCTNTPDDPQNANCGSLYQYSSGSLDVRRKPVFRYMLMASSQESDGSSGSSGIAELPGNKFLVTLGQWGFSGLDLTVQKYKNLLINYQAGTIMHEFGHTIGLHHGGFEDANYKPNYFSIMNYLYQLDGLPTNPKGIGPTQRWYHTINTTIHVAVPGYAADAMPSSALDDGPMTNSFRIDYSNGSGANLNEASLLESDNIGRGHDAGAYGDWNYDGVQQAKRYRMDLNGSGAGILSDNDDWSKLQLVLNSHTDPLPGAAQSKASSRTTSLPVLGTLVKEDAPPASLLRDLANMRKSAR
;
A
#
# COMPACT_ATOMS: atom_id res chain seq x y z
N MET A 1 -20.04 20.35 -21.23
CA MET A 1 -20.51 21.12 -20.05
C MET A 1 -19.35 22.02 -19.63
N HIS A 2 -19.46 23.35 -19.75
CA HIS A 2 -18.34 24.28 -19.50
C HIS A 2 -18.12 24.54 -18.01
N ILE A 3 -16.93 24.24 -17.48
CA ILE A 3 -16.52 24.57 -16.11
C ILE A 3 -15.71 25.88 -16.12
N LYS A 4 -16.14 26.83 -15.30
CA LYS A 4 -15.55 28.16 -15.11
C LYS A 4 -14.39 28.10 -14.11
N SER A 5 -13.22 28.59 -14.52
CA SER A 5 -12.04 28.78 -13.66
C SER A 5 -12.14 30.09 -12.85
N TYR A 6 -11.84 30.02 -11.55
CA TYR A 6 -11.51 31.18 -10.71
C TYR A 6 -9.99 31.22 -10.51
N LEU A 7 -9.35 32.31 -10.93
CA LEU A 7 -7.93 32.62 -10.68
C LEU A 7 -7.86 33.88 -9.80
N LEU A 8 -7.12 33.78 -8.69
CA LEU A 8 -6.73 34.91 -7.84
C LEU A 8 -5.22 35.13 -8.00
N SER A 9 -4.85 36.34 -8.40
CA SER A 9 -3.47 36.79 -8.60
C SER A 9 -2.82 37.22 -7.30
N LEU A 10 -1.56 36.88 -7.07
CA LEU A 10 -0.69 37.59 -6.12
C LEU A 10 0.75 37.70 -6.63
N GLY A 11 1.10 38.93 -7.05
CA GLY A 11 2.25 39.71 -6.58
C GLY A 11 3.64 39.07 -6.54
N SER A 12 4.43 39.35 -7.58
CA SER A 12 5.90 39.22 -7.58
C SER A 12 6.56 40.26 -6.68
N ASN A 13 7.56 39.86 -5.89
CA ASN A 13 8.61 40.77 -5.41
C ASN A 13 9.99 40.12 -5.50
N LYS A 14 10.91 40.85 -6.15
CA LYS A 14 12.33 40.55 -6.36
C LYS A 14 13.09 40.62 -5.04
N ILE A 15 14.00 39.67 -4.78
CA ILE A 15 15.24 39.95 -4.01
C ILE A 15 16.42 39.22 -4.67
N THR A 16 17.55 39.89 -4.58
CA THR A 16 18.81 39.88 -5.33
C THR A 16 19.76 38.73 -5.07
N GLN A 17 20.60 38.48 -6.09
CA GLN A 17 21.80 37.63 -6.10
C GLN A 17 22.82 38.01 -5.02
N ALA A 18 23.47 37.00 -4.45
CA ALA A 18 24.77 37.11 -3.81
C ALA A 18 25.61 35.87 -4.16
N SER A 19 26.92 36.10 -4.32
CA SER A 19 27.86 35.29 -5.09
C SER A 19 28.96 34.69 -4.20
N LEU A 20 29.42 33.47 -4.58
CA LEU A 20 30.71 32.80 -4.30
C LEU A 20 31.01 32.27 -2.87
N PRO A 21 31.97 31.32 -2.68
CA PRO A 21 32.66 30.43 -3.64
C PRO A 21 32.68 28.93 -3.24
N VAL A 22 33.01 28.10 -4.23
CA VAL A 22 33.32 26.67 -4.13
C VAL A 22 34.77 26.49 -3.66
N ILE A 23 34.99 25.68 -2.62
CA ILE A 23 36.30 25.12 -2.28
C ILE A 23 36.20 23.60 -2.44
N LEU A 24 36.93 23.08 -3.42
CA LEU A 24 37.07 21.65 -3.71
C LEU A 24 38.39 21.19 -3.09
N ALA A 25 38.35 20.29 -2.11
CA ALA A 25 39.52 19.60 -1.58
C ALA A 25 39.38 18.10 -1.85
N ALA A 26 40.24 17.60 -2.74
CA ALA A 26 40.39 16.18 -3.03
C ALA A 26 41.51 15.61 -2.15
N THR A 27 41.25 14.49 -1.48
CA THR A 27 42.28 13.66 -0.84
C THR A 27 42.18 12.24 -1.39
N LEU A 28 43.20 11.85 -2.16
CA LEU A 28 43.49 10.48 -2.52
C LEU A 28 44.00 9.73 -1.28
N SER A 29 43.57 8.49 -1.10
CA SER A 29 44.30 7.49 -0.30
C SER A 29 44.59 6.28 -1.18
N ALA A 30 45.87 5.95 -1.24
CA ALA A 30 46.46 4.91 -2.06
C ALA A 30 46.38 3.55 -1.34
N CYS A 31 46.01 2.51 -2.09
CA CYS A 31 46.25 1.12 -1.71
C CYS A 31 47.65 0.71 -2.16
N GLY A 32 48.44 0.16 -1.24
CA GLY A 32 49.76 -0.42 -1.53
C GLY A 32 49.64 -1.92 -1.79
N ASP A 33 50.17 -2.34 -2.93
CA ASP A 33 50.48 -3.71 -3.29
C ASP A 33 51.72 -4.24 -2.55
N GLY A 34 51.78 -5.56 -2.31
CA GLY A 34 52.90 -6.18 -1.62
C GLY A 34 52.96 -7.71 -1.63
N ASN A 35 52.99 -8.29 -2.83
CA ASN A 35 53.84 -9.42 -3.28
C ASN A 35 53.74 -10.84 -2.67
N GLY A 36 53.75 -11.83 -3.56
CA GLY A 36 53.65 -13.27 -3.32
C GLY A 36 54.92 -13.96 -2.79
N ASN A 37 54.82 -15.25 -2.43
CA ASN A 37 55.40 -16.38 -3.19
C ASN A 37 55.07 -17.73 -2.51
N GLY A 38 54.97 -18.80 -3.29
CA GLY A 38 54.62 -20.16 -2.85
C GLY A 38 55.79 -21.03 -2.38
N GLY A 39 55.47 -22.19 -1.79
CA GLY A 39 56.46 -23.24 -1.47
C GLY A 39 55.91 -24.35 -0.57
N ASN A 40 56.10 -25.59 -1.02
CA ASN A 40 55.49 -26.85 -0.56
C ASN A 40 56.08 -27.46 0.74
N LEU A 41 55.23 -28.27 1.39
CA LEU A 41 55.49 -29.54 2.12
C LEU A 41 56.59 -29.59 3.22
N THR A 42 56.17 -29.96 4.44
CA THR A 42 56.55 -31.25 5.08
C THR A 42 55.85 -31.46 6.41
N SER A 43 55.50 -32.73 6.63
CA SER A 43 54.90 -33.33 7.82
C SER A 43 55.77 -33.22 9.08
N ALA A 44 55.18 -32.87 10.23
CA ALA A 44 55.69 -33.25 11.54
C ALA A 44 54.56 -33.44 12.54
N GLN A 45 54.62 -34.58 13.23
CA GLN A 45 53.60 -35.16 14.08
C GLN A 45 53.37 -34.43 15.40
N ALA A 46 52.17 -34.66 15.91
CA ALA A 46 51.63 -34.25 17.19
C ALA A 46 52.54 -34.55 18.40
N LYS A 47 52.61 -33.58 19.31
CA LYS A 47 52.83 -33.82 20.74
C LYS A 47 51.83 -32.99 21.52
N ALA A 48 50.89 -33.69 22.15
CA ALA A 48 49.91 -33.12 23.04
C ALA A 48 50.61 -32.54 24.28
N ALA A 49 50.40 -31.25 24.52
CA ALA A 49 50.66 -30.60 25.80
C ALA A 49 49.34 -30.07 26.33
N SER A 50 48.88 -30.66 27.43
CA SER A 50 47.69 -30.28 28.18
C SER A 50 47.87 -28.89 28.80
N SER A 51 47.18 -27.88 28.27
CA SER A 51 46.97 -26.61 28.98
C SER A 51 45.65 -26.67 29.72
N GLN A 52 45.73 -26.55 31.05
CA GLN A 52 44.62 -26.48 31.98
C GLN A 52 43.58 -25.44 31.53
N ALA A 53 42.35 -25.90 31.33
CA ALA A 53 41.20 -25.02 31.15
C ALA A 53 40.96 -24.27 32.46
N GLN A 54 41.15 -22.94 32.45
CA GLN A 54 40.53 -22.07 33.44
C GLN A 54 39.02 -22.21 33.26
N ALA A 55 38.35 -22.71 34.29
CA ALA A 55 36.91 -22.76 34.38
C ALA A 55 36.36 -21.34 34.20
N GLN A 56 35.79 -21.06 33.02
CA GLN A 56 34.90 -19.93 32.86
C GLN A 56 33.70 -20.18 33.78
N SER A 57 33.46 -19.22 34.67
CA SER A 57 32.25 -19.17 35.49
C SER A 57 31.03 -19.43 34.60
N PRO A 58 30.07 -20.28 35.01
CA PRO A 58 28.88 -20.52 34.21
C PRO A 58 28.21 -19.16 33.97
N ALA A 59 27.98 -18.82 32.69
CA ALA A 59 27.16 -17.69 32.32
C ALA A 59 25.85 -17.84 33.09
N GLN A 60 25.59 -16.91 33.99
CA GLN A 60 24.42 -16.92 34.85
C GLN A 60 23.20 -16.87 33.93
N GLN A 61 22.52 -18.00 33.77
CA GLN A 61 21.34 -18.13 32.91
C GLN A 61 20.34 -17.08 33.41
N ALA A 62 19.94 -16.16 32.52
CA ALA A 62 19.01 -15.11 32.87
C ALA A 62 17.76 -15.75 33.50
N ALA A 63 17.29 -15.19 34.62
CA ALA A 63 16.10 -15.70 35.29
C ALA A 63 14.93 -15.72 34.31
N ALA A 64 14.16 -16.81 34.30
CA ALA A 64 12.98 -16.92 33.45
C ALA A 64 11.99 -15.78 33.77
N VAL A 65 11.47 -15.13 32.73
CA VAL A 65 10.46 -14.07 32.88
C VAL A 65 9.21 -14.67 33.50
N ALA A 66 8.64 -13.99 34.50
CA ALA A 66 7.47 -14.48 35.20
C ALA A 66 6.27 -14.64 34.24
N PRO A 67 5.35 -15.58 34.53
CA PRO A 67 4.06 -15.66 33.82
C PRO A 67 3.26 -14.36 33.96
N GLY A 68 2.71 -13.85 32.86
CA GLY A 68 1.92 -12.63 32.88
C GLY A 68 1.66 -12.06 31.48
N LEU A 69 0.94 -10.92 31.46
CA LEU A 69 0.72 -10.11 30.26
C LEU A 69 1.80 -9.03 30.19
N TYR A 70 2.45 -8.90 29.05
CA TYR A 70 3.53 -7.94 28.82
C TYR A 70 3.25 -7.10 27.59
N LEU A 71 3.73 -5.86 27.57
CA LEU A 71 3.91 -5.09 26.35
C LEU A 71 5.02 -5.75 25.52
N SER A 72 4.76 -6.05 24.25
CA SER A 72 5.78 -6.67 23.37
C SER A 72 6.30 -5.72 22.32
N GLU A 73 5.46 -4.83 21.81
CA GLU A 73 5.82 -3.90 20.74
C GLU A 73 5.08 -2.57 20.88
N VAL A 74 5.78 -1.45 20.66
CA VAL A 74 5.20 -0.10 20.63
C VAL A 74 5.65 0.60 19.36
N ALA A 75 4.70 0.96 18.51
CA ALA A 75 4.97 1.61 17.23
C ALA A 75 5.38 3.07 17.39
N ALA A 76 6.22 3.57 16.50
CA ALA A 76 6.45 5.00 16.33
C ALA A 76 5.18 5.69 15.83
N ASN A 77 5.05 7.00 16.08
CA ASN A 77 4.05 7.82 15.40
C ASN A 77 4.71 9.09 14.87
N TYR A 78 5.10 9.04 13.61
CA TYR A 78 5.71 10.16 12.88
C TYR A 78 4.69 11.18 12.34
N ARG A 79 3.40 10.84 12.39
CA ARG A 79 2.30 11.65 11.82
C ARG A 79 1.82 12.72 12.78
N GLY A 80 2.41 12.79 13.98
CA GLY A 80 1.95 13.66 15.06
C GLY A 80 0.46 13.45 15.31
N THR A 81 -0.29 14.55 15.40
CA THR A 81 -1.73 14.53 15.70
C THR A 81 -2.62 14.14 14.51
N ALA A 82 -2.04 13.96 13.32
CA ALA A 82 -2.75 13.42 12.15
C ALA A 82 -2.81 11.88 12.17
N GLY A 83 -1.97 11.22 12.96
CA GLY A 83 -2.02 9.78 13.22
C GLY A 83 -2.37 9.47 14.67
N VAL A 84 -2.57 8.19 14.93
CA VAL A 84 -2.72 7.64 16.29
C VAL A 84 -1.85 6.40 16.43
N SER A 85 -1.56 6.04 17.67
CA SER A 85 -0.59 5.00 17.95
C SER A 85 -1.23 3.63 18.19
N TRP A 86 -0.43 2.57 18.04
CA TRP A 86 -0.79 1.21 18.39
C TRP A 86 0.30 0.52 19.21
N VAL A 87 -0.11 -0.44 20.04
CA VAL A 87 0.73 -1.22 20.94
C VAL A 87 0.31 -2.68 20.92
N GLU A 88 1.26 -3.58 21.11
CA GLU A 88 1.03 -5.02 21.22
C GLU A 88 1.23 -5.50 22.66
N VAL A 89 0.40 -6.45 23.06
CA VAL A 89 0.58 -7.24 24.27
C VAL A 89 0.83 -8.72 23.96
N PHE A 90 1.60 -9.37 24.82
CA PHE A 90 1.99 -10.77 24.74
C PHE A 90 1.65 -11.50 26.04
N ASN A 91 0.97 -12.63 25.92
CA ASN A 91 0.69 -13.53 27.02
C ASN A 91 1.83 -14.54 27.24
N ASN A 92 2.75 -14.23 28.16
CA ASN A 92 3.83 -15.13 28.59
C ASN A 92 3.37 -16.16 29.66
N SER A 93 2.08 -16.22 29.98
CA SER A 93 1.52 -17.18 30.93
C SER A 93 1.25 -18.53 30.26
N PRO A 94 1.37 -19.66 30.98
CA PRO A 94 0.87 -20.95 30.50
C PRO A 94 -0.66 -21.03 30.45
N ALA A 95 -1.37 -20.03 30.98
CA ALA A 95 -2.83 -19.94 30.98
C ALA A 95 -3.33 -18.79 30.11
N THR A 96 -4.59 -18.90 29.66
CA THR A 96 -5.31 -17.80 29.01
C THR A 96 -5.38 -16.58 29.92
N ILE A 97 -5.24 -15.39 29.32
CA ILE A 97 -5.41 -14.10 29.99
C ILE A 97 -6.63 -13.39 29.42
N HIS A 98 -7.50 -12.89 30.30
CA HIS A 98 -8.64 -12.05 29.91
C HIS A 98 -8.20 -10.59 29.81
N LEU A 99 -8.22 -10.03 28.61
CA LEU A 99 -7.67 -8.70 28.36
C LEU A 99 -8.45 -7.60 29.09
N ASN A 100 -9.75 -7.80 29.33
CA ASN A 100 -10.60 -6.90 30.10
C ASN A 100 -10.33 -6.88 31.61
N ASP A 101 -9.39 -7.70 32.11
CA ASP A 101 -8.87 -7.58 33.48
C ASP A 101 -7.80 -6.49 33.60
N TYR A 102 -7.44 -5.87 32.47
CA TYR A 102 -6.41 -4.84 32.35
C TYR A 102 -6.98 -3.57 31.70
N ARG A 103 -6.26 -2.46 31.91
CA ARG A 103 -6.47 -1.19 31.23
C ARG A 103 -5.14 -0.70 30.65
N LEU A 104 -5.21 0.00 29.53
CA LEU A 104 -4.07 0.74 28.99
C LEU A 104 -4.06 2.14 29.56
N ARG A 105 -2.91 2.66 29.97
CA ARG A 105 -2.71 4.06 30.32
C ARG A 105 -1.63 4.66 29.42
N ALA A 106 -1.96 5.79 28.79
CA ALA A 106 -1.09 6.52 27.86
C ALA A 106 -1.49 8.00 27.83
N ASN A 107 -0.77 8.84 27.07
CA ASN A 107 -1.30 10.17 26.73
C ASN A 107 -2.55 10.02 25.85
N GLY A 108 -3.48 10.97 25.93
CA GLY A 108 -4.71 10.97 25.14
C GLY A 108 -4.68 12.02 24.02
N LEU A 109 -5.10 11.66 22.82
CA LEU A 109 -5.43 12.60 21.74
C LEU A 109 -6.96 12.71 21.63
N ASP A 110 -7.50 13.92 21.80
CA ASP A 110 -8.93 14.16 21.62
C ASP A 110 -9.32 13.91 20.16
N ASN A 111 -10.27 13.00 19.93
CA ASN A 111 -10.57 12.53 18.58
C ASN A 111 -11.13 13.65 17.67
N ALA A 112 -11.86 14.61 18.24
CA ALA A 112 -12.48 15.69 17.48
C ALA A 112 -11.53 16.86 17.24
N SER A 113 -10.94 17.41 18.30
CA SER A 113 -10.10 18.61 18.27
C SER A 113 -8.63 18.33 17.98
N LYS A 114 -8.19 17.07 18.06
CA LYS A 114 -6.79 16.64 17.97
C LYS A 114 -5.89 17.30 19.02
N ALA A 115 -6.46 17.80 20.12
CA ALA A 115 -5.72 18.34 21.25
C ALA A 115 -5.26 17.21 22.19
N LEU A 116 -4.09 17.38 22.82
CA LEU A 116 -3.61 16.44 23.82
C LEU A 116 -4.36 16.59 25.14
N SER A 117 -4.58 15.48 25.82
CA SER A 117 -5.11 15.46 27.18
C SER A 117 -4.10 16.10 28.14
N PRO A 118 -4.56 16.86 29.16
CA PRO A 118 -3.67 17.48 30.14
C PRO A 118 -3.02 16.46 31.09
N ASN A 119 -3.63 15.29 31.23
CA ASN A 119 -3.15 14.18 32.04
C ASN A 119 -3.23 12.88 31.22
N PRO A 120 -2.45 11.85 31.58
CA PRO A 120 -2.66 10.49 31.10
C PRO A 120 -4.13 10.03 31.16
N VAL A 121 -4.56 9.33 30.12
CA VAL A 121 -5.88 8.74 30.00
C VAL A 121 -5.76 7.23 30.18
N THR A 122 -6.76 6.64 30.84
CA THR A 122 -6.89 5.20 30.99
C THR A 122 -7.99 4.71 30.04
N PHE A 123 -7.68 3.66 29.28
CA PHE A 123 -8.53 3.04 28.28
C PHE A 123 -8.90 1.63 28.74
N ASP A 124 -10.20 1.35 28.83
CA ASP A 124 -10.68 -0.01 29.09
C ASP A 124 -10.35 -0.90 27.88
N LEU A 125 -9.88 -2.11 28.17
CA LEU A 125 -9.55 -3.08 27.14
C LEU A 125 -10.73 -4.01 26.84
N PRO A 126 -10.84 -4.50 25.59
CA PRO A 126 -11.99 -5.30 25.17
C PRO A 126 -12.02 -6.66 25.87
N LYS A 127 -13.23 -7.24 25.92
CA LYS A 127 -13.44 -8.60 26.45
C LYS A 127 -12.94 -9.64 25.45
N ILE A 128 -11.65 -9.90 25.49
CA ILE A 128 -10.93 -10.82 24.60
C ILE A 128 -10.04 -11.73 25.43
N ASP A 129 -10.02 -13.00 25.06
CA ASP A 129 -9.17 -14.01 25.67
C ASP A 129 -7.90 -14.20 24.84
N ILE A 130 -6.75 -13.93 25.45
CA ILE A 130 -5.45 -14.14 24.82
C ILE A 130 -4.93 -15.50 25.27
N PRO A 131 -4.81 -16.51 24.37
CA PRO A 131 -4.31 -17.83 24.75
C PRO A 131 -2.85 -17.76 25.21
N ALA A 132 -2.37 -18.82 25.86
CA ALA A 132 -0.96 -18.95 26.25
C ALA A 132 -0.04 -18.77 25.01
N GLY A 133 0.96 -17.89 25.12
CA GLY A 133 1.84 -17.53 24.00
C GLY A 133 1.20 -16.64 22.93
N GLY A 134 -0.04 -16.17 23.15
CA GLY A 134 -0.78 -15.32 22.22
C GLY A 134 -0.31 -13.86 22.23
N TYR A 135 -0.47 -13.21 21.08
CA TYR A 135 -0.21 -11.79 20.85
C TYR A 135 -1.51 -11.07 20.52
N PHE A 136 -1.64 -9.81 20.91
CA PHE A 136 -2.82 -9.00 20.62
C PHE A 136 -2.48 -7.52 20.45
N VAL A 137 -3.00 -6.89 19.41
CA VAL A 137 -2.69 -5.49 19.06
C VAL A 137 -3.84 -4.55 19.44
N LEU A 138 -3.51 -3.42 20.07
CA LEU A 138 -4.44 -2.40 20.50
C LEU A 138 -4.10 -1.08 19.80
N ALA A 139 -5.10 -0.44 19.20
CA ALA A 139 -4.93 0.83 18.49
C ALA A 139 -6.04 1.83 18.81
N GLY A 140 -5.82 3.12 18.56
CA GLY A 140 -6.86 4.14 18.75
C GLY A 140 -8.02 4.02 17.76
N LYS A 141 -9.27 3.96 18.23
CA LYS A 141 -10.47 3.95 17.38
C LYS A 141 -10.80 5.33 16.78
N SER A 142 -10.05 5.70 15.75
CA SER A 142 -10.18 6.95 14.99
C SER A 142 -11.48 7.05 14.17
N SER A 143 -12.05 5.90 13.77
CA SER A 143 -13.22 5.83 12.88
C SER A 143 -14.18 4.70 13.29
N THR A 144 -15.46 4.90 12.99
CA THR A 144 -16.52 3.90 13.16
C THR A 144 -16.46 2.77 12.14
N TYR A 145 -15.75 2.96 11.03
CA TYR A 145 -15.56 1.94 10.00
C TYR A 145 -14.66 0.80 10.47
N LEU A 146 -13.73 1.06 11.40
CA LEU A 146 -12.75 0.08 11.84
C LEU A 146 -13.41 -1.04 12.66
N LYS A 147 -13.06 -2.29 12.33
CA LYS A 147 -13.57 -3.51 12.95
C LYS A 147 -12.47 -4.25 13.69
N ASP A 148 -12.79 -4.66 14.91
CA ASP A 148 -11.93 -5.52 15.70
C ASP A 148 -11.86 -6.92 15.07
N THR A 149 -10.77 -7.64 15.35
CA THR A 149 -10.53 -9.03 14.98
C THR A 149 -10.22 -9.86 16.22
N ASP A 150 -9.93 -11.14 16.04
CA ASP A 150 -9.41 -12.01 17.10
C ASP A 150 -7.97 -11.68 17.52
N LYS A 151 -7.28 -10.79 16.79
CA LYS A 151 -5.88 -10.41 17.04
C LYS A 151 -5.64 -8.92 17.23
N SER A 152 -6.63 -8.09 16.96
CA SER A 152 -6.51 -6.65 17.08
C SER A 152 -7.82 -5.99 17.49
N ALA A 153 -7.76 -4.93 18.28
CA ALA A 153 -8.93 -4.13 18.61
C ALA A 153 -8.63 -2.63 18.63
N TYR A 154 -9.66 -1.85 18.35
CA TYR A 154 -9.64 -0.40 18.35
C TYR A 154 -10.30 0.16 19.61
N ILE A 155 -9.53 0.83 20.45
CA ILE A 155 -9.93 1.34 21.76
C ILE A 155 -10.05 2.88 21.78
N LEU A 156 -10.95 3.38 22.63
CA LEU A 156 -11.12 4.81 22.93
C LEU A 156 -11.56 4.96 24.38
N ALA A 157 -11.43 6.16 24.93
CA ALA A 157 -11.90 6.48 26.28
C ALA A 157 -12.80 7.72 26.25
N SER A 158 -13.99 7.60 26.85
CA SER A 158 -14.90 8.73 27.06
C SER A 158 -14.67 9.33 28.43
N VAL A 159 -14.14 10.56 28.47
CA VAL A 159 -13.78 11.26 29.71
C VAL A 159 -14.71 12.45 29.90
N ALA A 160 -15.42 12.45 31.03
CA ALA A 160 -16.27 13.56 31.42
C ALA A 160 -15.45 14.84 31.66
N PRO A 161 -16.01 16.04 31.37
CA PRO A 161 -15.34 17.30 31.70
C PRO A 161 -15.03 17.36 33.20
N GLN A 162 -13.82 17.78 33.55
CA GLN A 162 -13.47 18.03 34.95
C GLN A 162 -13.92 19.45 35.34
N PRO A 163 -14.54 19.64 36.52
CA PRO A 163 -14.89 20.97 37.01
C PRO A 163 -13.67 21.92 36.98
N PRO A 164 -13.83 23.21 36.60
CA PRO A 164 -15.07 23.95 36.37
C PRO A 164 -15.63 23.86 34.94
N ALA A 165 -15.04 23.04 34.06
CA ALA A 165 -15.50 22.93 32.68
C ALA A 165 -16.88 22.26 32.61
N THR A 166 -17.81 22.88 31.88
CA THR A 166 -19.12 22.29 31.53
C THR A 166 -19.12 21.92 30.05
N GLY A 167 -19.78 20.81 29.68
CA GLY A 167 -19.84 20.35 28.28
C GLY A 167 -20.04 18.85 28.13
N SER A 168 -19.98 18.35 26.89
CA SER A 168 -20.05 16.92 26.57
C SER A 168 -18.75 16.20 26.93
N ALA A 169 -18.85 14.90 27.23
CA ALA A 169 -17.68 14.05 27.39
C ALA A 169 -16.78 14.10 26.15
N ARG A 170 -15.47 14.12 26.37
CA ARG A 170 -14.46 14.07 25.32
C ARG A 170 -14.08 12.62 25.05
N THR A 171 -13.86 12.30 23.79
CA THR A 171 -13.37 10.98 23.37
C THR A 171 -11.89 11.07 23.08
N TYR A 172 -11.08 10.33 23.82
CA TYR A 172 -9.63 10.28 23.64
C TYR A 172 -9.21 8.96 22.99
N LEU A 173 -8.12 9.02 22.24
CA LEU A 173 -7.41 7.88 21.64
C LEU A 173 -6.00 7.75 22.28
N PRO A 174 -5.45 6.54 22.46
CA PRO A 174 -4.07 6.37 22.91
C PRO A 174 -3.10 7.10 21.98
N TYR A 175 -2.14 7.82 22.55
CA TYR A 175 -1.27 8.70 21.77
C TYR A 175 0.15 8.81 22.33
N TRP A 176 1.10 8.86 21.40
CA TRP A 176 2.50 9.27 21.60
C TRP A 176 3.08 9.69 20.24
N THR A 177 4.34 10.14 20.22
CA THR A 177 5.05 10.54 18.99
C THR A 177 6.35 9.77 18.80
N ASP A 178 7.04 10.01 17.70
CA ASP A 178 8.43 9.61 17.48
C ASP A 178 9.40 10.16 18.54
N LYS A 179 9.08 11.30 19.17
CA LYS A 179 9.98 12.00 20.09
C LYS A 179 9.82 11.61 21.55
N ALA A 180 8.62 11.24 21.96
CA ALA A 180 8.31 10.94 23.35
C ALA A 180 6.99 10.20 23.50
N GLY A 181 6.93 9.34 24.52
CA GLY A 181 5.70 8.71 24.97
C GLY A 181 5.95 7.68 26.05
N PHE A 182 4.84 7.17 26.59
CA PHE A 182 4.85 6.02 27.46
C PHE A 182 3.60 5.18 27.20
N VAL A 183 3.71 3.90 27.55
CA VAL A 183 2.59 2.97 27.57
C VAL A 183 2.66 2.18 28.86
N GLU A 184 1.51 2.04 29.51
CA GLU A 184 1.38 1.34 30.78
C GLU A 184 0.20 0.38 30.73
N LEU A 185 0.41 -0.85 31.16
CA LEU A 185 -0.66 -1.78 31.49
C LEU A 185 -0.91 -1.74 32.99
N VAL A 186 -2.16 -1.58 33.38
CA VAL A 186 -2.59 -1.65 34.79
C VAL A 186 -3.71 -2.68 34.96
N THR A 187 -3.79 -3.26 36.15
CA THR A 187 -4.90 -4.15 36.53
C THR A 187 -6.19 -3.35 36.75
N VAL A 188 -7.34 -3.94 36.41
CA VAL A 188 -8.66 -3.38 36.75
C VAL A 188 -8.91 -3.42 38.26
N ALA A 189 -8.45 -4.49 38.92
CA ALA A 189 -8.77 -4.79 40.32
C ALA A 189 -8.18 -3.77 41.31
N ASP A 190 -6.93 -3.34 41.11
CA ASP A 190 -6.22 -2.49 42.06
C ASP A 190 -5.39 -1.36 41.40
N SER A 191 -5.50 -1.18 40.08
CA SER A 191 -4.79 -0.12 39.32
C SER A 191 -3.27 -0.17 39.47
N LYS A 192 -2.70 -1.33 39.79
CA LYS A 192 -1.26 -1.53 39.85
C LYS A 192 -0.68 -1.73 38.46
N THR A 193 0.54 -1.26 38.27
CA THR A 193 1.28 -1.45 37.02
C THR A 193 1.66 -2.91 36.88
N VAL A 194 1.29 -3.47 35.73
CA VAL A 194 1.66 -4.83 35.29
C VAL A 194 2.91 -4.74 34.46
N ASP A 195 2.95 -3.78 33.54
CA ASP A 195 4.10 -3.53 32.69
C ASP A 195 4.09 -2.06 32.22
N PHE A 196 5.27 -1.54 31.90
CA PHE A 196 5.46 -0.14 31.58
C PHE A 196 6.65 0.06 30.65
N VAL A 197 6.51 0.98 29.71
CA VAL A 197 7.63 1.51 28.93
C VAL A 197 7.48 3.01 28.76
N ARG A 198 8.61 3.72 28.88
CA ARG A 198 8.71 5.14 28.51
C ARG A 198 9.90 5.37 27.61
N PHE A 199 9.75 6.27 26.65
CA PHE A 199 10.74 6.55 25.64
C PHE A 199 10.85 8.04 25.33
N GLY A 200 12.01 8.42 24.79
CA GLY A 200 12.31 9.79 24.41
C GLY A 200 12.30 10.74 25.61
N SER A 201 11.67 11.90 25.48
CA SER A 201 11.63 12.92 26.55
C SER A 201 10.46 12.80 27.52
N GLU A 202 9.74 11.67 27.52
CA GLU A 202 8.57 11.47 28.39
C GLU A 202 8.94 11.41 29.88
N ALA A 203 8.10 12.02 30.73
CA ALA A 203 8.29 12.13 32.18
C ALA A 203 7.20 11.44 33.00
N ALA A 204 6.16 10.89 32.36
CA ALA A 204 5.11 10.13 33.01
C ALA A 204 5.68 8.99 33.87
N LYS A 205 5.12 8.83 35.07
CA LYS A 205 5.51 7.79 36.03
C LYS A 205 4.47 6.65 36.01
N PRO A 206 4.92 5.38 36.16
CA PRO A 206 4.01 4.27 36.38
C PRO A 206 3.23 4.46 37.69
N ALA A 207 2.02 3.91 37.76
CA ALA A 207 1.21 3.87 38.97
C ALA A 207 1.92 3.15 40.12
N THR A 208 2.71 2.11 39.81
CA THR A 208 3.61 1.42 40.73
C THR A 208 5.05 1.87 40.46
N VAL A 209 5.61 2.67 41.38
CA VAL A 209 6.93 3.33 41.21
C VAL A 209 8.06 2.37 40.83
N ALA A 210 8.05 1.14 41.35
CA ALA A 210 9.08 0.13 41.09
C ALA A 210 8.97 -0.54 39.70
N ALA A 211 7.89 -0.29 38.94
CA ALA A 211 7.66 -0.91 37.64
C ALA A 211 8.48 -0.29 36.49
N TRP A 212 9.35 0.68 36.78
CA TRP A 212 10.36 1.15 35.84
C TRP A 212 11.59 1.69 36.57
N SER A 213 12.77 1.34 36.08
CA SER A 213 14.05 1.77 36.60
C SER A 213 14.95 2.33 35.49
N GLY A 214 15.81 3.29 35.86
CA GLY A 214 16.79 3.88 34.95
C GLY A 214 16.22 4.83 33.89
N ASP A 215 17.02 5.08 32.85
CA ASP A 215 16.67 6.02 31.79
C ASP A 215 15.54 5.52 30.89
N ASN A 216 15.01 6.43 30.08
CA ASN A 216 14.04 6.12 29.04
C ASN A 216 14.68 5.28 27.94
N VAL A 217 13.87 4.50 27.22
CA VAL A 217 14.25 4.02 25.88
C VAL A 217 14.52 5.25 25.00
N ALA A 218 15.45 5.15 24.05
CA ALA A 218 15.74 6.25 23.14
C ALA A 218 14.47 6.67 22.36
N ALA A 219 14.40 7.95 21.98
CA ALA A 219 13.39 8.40 21.02
C ALA A 219 13.58 7.67 19.68
N PHE A 220 12.50 7.57 18.91
CA PHE A 220 12.59 7.06 17.55
C PHE A 220 13.45 8.03 16.70
N PRO A 221 14.29 7.50 15.79
CA PRO A 221 15.12 8.34 14.95
C PRO A 221 14.24 9.18 14.03
N THR A 222 14.65 10.41 13.76
CA THR A 222 13.96 11.27 12.80
C THR A 222 14.06 10.66 11.41
N LEU A 223 13.00 10.82 10.62
CA LEU A 223 12.93 10.39 9.22
C LEU A 223 12.90 11.65 8.34
N PRO A 224 14.04 12.11 7.79
CA PRO A 224 14.13 13.38 7.09
C PRO A 224 13.22 13.52 5.87
N ASN A 225 12.90 12.38 5.23
CA ASN A 225 12.01 12.29 4.07
C ASN A 225 10.70 11.59 4.45
N PHE A 226 10.21 11.80 5.68
CA PHE A 226 8.94 11.22 6.10
C PHE A 226 7.79 11.68 5.22
N VAL A 227 7.08 10.73 4.63
CA VAL A 227 5.87 10.96 3.84
C VAL A 227 4.67 10.49 4.66
N SER A 228 3.82 11.41 5.09
CA SER A 228 2.64 11.07 5.90
C SER A 228 1.57 10.35 5.06
N ALA A 229 0.87 9.36 5.63
CA ALA A 229 -0.39 8.87 5.04
C ALA A 229 -1.65 9.44 5.72
N LYS A 230 -2.62 9.79 4.91
CA LYS A 230 -4.04 9.98 5.21
C LYS A 230 -4.73 8.61 5.25
N THR A 231 -4.33 7.75 6.19
CA THR A 231 -5.08 6.51 6.47
C THR A 231 -6.04 6.73 7.63
N LEU A 232 -7.24 6.13 7.56
CA LEU A 232 -8.10 6.02 8.73
C LEU A 232 -7.66 4.93 9.69
N ASP A 233 -6.96 3.90 9.22
CA ASP A 233 -6.57 2.75 10.04
C ASP A 233 -5.22 3.03 10.73
N PRO A 234 -5.21 3.25 12.05
CA PRO A 234 -3.98 3.41 12.84
C PRO A 234 -2.99 2.27 12.64
N LEU A 235 -3.51 1.08 12.34
CA LEU A 235 -2.69 -0.10 12.19
C LEU A 235 -1.86 -0.01 10.93
N ASP A 236 -2.13 0.83 9.93
CA ASP A 236 -1.25 1.00 8.75
C ASP A 236 0.06 1.76 9.04
N ASN A 237 0.39 1.97 10.31
CA ASN A 237 1.60 2.65 10.74
C ASN A 237 2.69 1.63 11.09
N PHE A 238 3.50 1.23 10.10
CA PHE A 238 4.57 0.24 10.27
C PHE A 238 5.97 0.83 10.08
N ASP A 239 6.15 2.13 10.32
CA ASP A 239 7.41 2.81 10.03
C ASP A 239 8.58 2.27 10.87
N ARG A 240 8.42 2.24 12.21
CA ARG A 240 9.38 1.70 13.18
C ARG A 240 8.66 1.31 14.46
N SER A 241 9.28 0.45 15.26
CA SER A 241 8.82 0.09 16.60
C SER A 241 9.96 -0.07 17.59
N ILE A 242 9.65 0.08 18.88
CA ILE A 242 10.48 -0.50 19.94
C ILE A 242 9.84 -1.83 20.35
N VAL A 243 10.65 -2.88 20.44
CA VAL A 243 10.18 -4.26 20.68
C VAL A 243 10.96 -4.94 21.78
N ARG A 244 10.32 -5.90 22.45
CA ARG A 244 11.00 -6.99 23.15
C ARG A 244 11.19 -8.13 22.16
N LEU A 245 12.43 -8.39 21.76
CA LEU A 245 12.74 -9.42 20.76
C LEU A 245 12.35 -10.82 21.26
N SER A 246 11.73 -11.61 20.40
CA SER A 246 11.33 -12.99 20.73
C SER A 246 12.52 -13.89 21.04
N SER A 247 13.67 -13.65 20.40
CA SER A 247 14.91 -14.41 20.61
C SER A 247 15.58 -14.15 21.96
N ASP A 248 15.24 -13.05 22.63
CA ASP A 248 15.82 -12.62 23.90
C ASP A 248 14.79 -11.85 24.71
N PHE A 249 13.64 -12.48 24.98
CA PHE A 249 12.53 -11.84 25.68
C PHE A 249 12.90 -11.55 27.14
N ARG A 250 12.84 -10.27 27.53
CA ARG A 250 13.20 -9.77 28.86
C ARG A 250 12.14 -8.83 29.40
N ALA A 251 11.92 -8.88 30.72
CA ALA A 251 11.07 -7.94 31.44
C ALA A 251 11.74 -7.50 32.75
N SER A 252 12.89 -6.82 32.64
CA SER A 252 13.67 -6.27 33.75
C SER A 252 13.19 -4.89 34.23
N ALA A 253 12.11 -4.36 33.63
CA ALA A 253 11.54 -3.04 33.95
C ALA A 253 12.52 -1.89 33.68
N GLY A 254 13.21 -1.94 32.54
CA GLY A 254 14.14 -0.90 32.12
C GLY A 254 14.41 -0.91 30.62
N LYS A 255 15.15 0.11 30.15
CA LYS A 255 15.40 0.32 28.71
C LYS A 255 16.09 -0.84 27.99
N SER A 256 16.84 -1.67 28.71
CA SER A 256 17.54 -2.84 28.15
C SER A 256 16.62 -3.94 27.66
N ASP A 257 15.34 -3.91 28.04
CA ASP A 257 14.34 -4.85 27.52
C ASP A 257 13.97 -4.54 26.06
N TRP A 258 14.20 -3.30 25.61
CA TRP A 258 13.63 -2.76 24.38
C TRP A 258 14.68 -2.53 23.31
N THR A 259 14.37 -2.97 22.10
CA THR A 259 15.20 -2.80 20.90
C THR A 259 14.42 -2.00 19.87
N LEU A 260 15.05 -0.98 19.27
CA LEU A 260 14.48 -0.28 18.13
C LEU A 260 14.62 -1.13 16.86
N VAL A 261 13.53 -1.36 16.12
CA VAL A 261 13.50 -2.11 14.87
C VAL A 261 12.96 -1.27 13.70
N GLN A 262 13.46 -1.58 12.51
CA GLN A 262 13.01 -0.99 11.23
C GLN A 262 11.77 -1.66 10.67
N PHE A 263 11.54 -2.94 11.03
CA PHE A 263 10.45 -3.74 10.51
C PHE A 263 9.58 -4.21 11.68
N PRO A 264 8.49 -3.49 11.97
CA PRO A 264 7.48 -3.90 12.95
C PRO A 264 6.88 -5.27 12.61
N THR A 265 6.54 -6.05 13.64
CA THR A 265 6.02 -7.43 13.51
C THR A 265 4.73 -7.61 14.31
N PRO A 266 3.69 -6.80 14.06
CA PRO A 266 2.48 -6.77 14.87
C PRO A 266 1.68 -8.08 14.80
N GLY A 267 1.07 -8.45 15.91
CA GLY A 267 0.21 -9.63 16.07
C GLY A 267 0.98 -10.95 16.14
N GLY A 268 2.29 -10.94 16.40
CA GLY A 268 3.12 -12.13 16.39
C GLY A 268 4.47 -11.95 17.07
N PRO A 269 5.33 -12.97 17.05
CA PRO A 269 6.65 -12.87 17.65
C PRO A 269 7.49 -11.78 16.98
N ASN A 270 8.15 -10.96 17.79
CA ASN A 270 9.17 -10.01 17.34
C ASN A 270 10.43 -10.74 16.86
N ASP A 271 10.35 -11.36 15.69
CA ASP A 271 11.31 -12.30 15.13
C ASP A 271 12.22 -11.69 14.03
N VAL A 272 12.04 -10.41 13.73
CA VAL A 272 12.94 -9.64 12.85
C VAL A 272 13.95 -8.85 13.70
N PRO A 273 15.25 -9.15 13.61
CA PRO A 273 16.27 -8.40 14.34
C PRO A 273 16.40 -6.93 13.89
N ALA A 274 16.96 -6.10 14.77
CA ALA A 274 17.34 -4.74 14.42
C ALA A 274 18.46 -4.71 13.35
N GLY A 275 18.41 -3.69 12.48
CA GLY A 275 19.43 -3.47 11.45
C GLY A 275 19.42 -4.49 10.31
N THR A 276 18.31 -5.21 10.13
CA THR A 276 18.11 -6.10 8.97
C THR A 276 18.02 -5.29 7.68
N VAL A 277 18.47 -5.91 6.58
CA VAL A 277 18.52 -5.29 5.26
C VAL A 277 17.32 -5.76 4.45
N ASP A 278 16.74 -4.85 3.68
CA ASP A 278 15.85 -5.13 2.54
C ASP A 278 16.66 -4.83 1.26
N SER A 279 17.14 -5.87 0.60
CA SER A 279 18.12 -5.73 -0.50
C SER A 279 17.52 -5.40 -1.86
N ASP A 280 16.24 -5.66 -2.06
CA ASP A 280 15.48 -5.41 -3.30
C ASP A 280 14.44 -4.28 -3.14
N ASN A 281 14.32 -3.74 -1.92
CA ASN A 281 13.65 -2.50 -1.58
C ASN A 281 12.13 -2.57 -1.81
N ASP A 282 11.53 -3.71 -1.46
CA ASP A 282 10.09 -3.99 -1.56
C ASP A 282 9.34 -3.93 -0.22
N GLY A 283 10.04 -3.66 0.88
CA GLY A 283 9.48 -3.51 2.22
C GLY A 283 9.50 -4.79 3.06
N ILE A 284 10.13 -5.87 2.57
CA ILE A 284 10.24 -7.14 3.29
C ILE A 284 11.73 -7.39 3.62
N PRO A 285 12.09 -7.60 4.90
CA PRO A 285 13.49 -7.81 5.26
C PRO A 285 14.01 -9.14 4.70
N ASP A 286 15.27 -9.15 4.27
CA ASP A 286 15.97 -10.33 3.73
C ASP A 286 15.87 -11.54 4.66
N THR A 287 15.86 -11.32 5.98
CA THR A 287 15.74 -12.37 7.00
C THR A 287 14.41 -13.11 6.95
N ALA A 288 13.35 -12.50 6.42
CA ALA A 288 12.05 -13.13 6.21
C ALA A 288 11.94 -13.85 4.84
N LYS A 289 12.87 -13.57 3.91
CA LYS A 289 12.89 -14.14 2.55
C LYS A 289 13.82 -15.34 2.37
N VAL A 290 14.17 -16.02 3.46
CA VAL A 290 15.01 -17.22 3.46
C VAL A 290 14.29 -18.40 4.10
N ALA A 291 14.69 -19.62 3.76
CA ALA A 291 14.13 -20.83 4.36
C ALA A 291 14.28 -20.81 5.90
N GLY A 292 13.17 -20.99 6.61
CA GLY A 292 13.12 -20.91 8.07
C GLY A 292 13.01 -19.48 8.63
N GLY A 293 13.15 -18.45 7.79
CA GLY A 293 12.90 -17.05 8.14
C GLY A 293 11.43 -16.81 8.49
N ARG A 294 11.18 -15.79 9.32
CA ARG A 294 9.85 -15.43 9.80
C ARG A 294 9.66 -13.92 9.80
N PHE A 295 8.40 -13.51 9.70
CA PHE A 295 7.95 -12.13 9.87
C PHE A 295 6.65 -12.15 10.68
N ALA A 296 6.70 -11.77 11.96
CA ALA A 296 5.57 -11.93 12.89
C ALA A 296 5.06 -13.40 12.93
N GLY A 297 5.97 -14.36 12.81
CA GLY A 297 5.68 -15.80 12.69
C GLY A 297 5.22 -16.27 11.30
N LEU A 298 4.98 -15.37 10.35
CA LEU A 298 4.61 -15.73 8.97
C LEU A 298 5.82 -16.29 8.21
N ASP A 299 5.58 -17.35 7.42
CA ASP A 299 6.58 -17.97 6.55
C ASP A 299 6.51 -17.39 5.13
N LEU A 300 6.93 -16.14 4.96
CA LEU A 300 6.85 -15.44 3.67
C LEU A 300 7.65 -16.15 2.57
N TYR A 301 8.73 -16.84 2.95
CA TYR A 301 9.50 -17.68 2.03
C TYR A 301 8.65 -18.82 1.44
N SER A 302 7.87 -19.53 2.25
CA SER A 302 6.95 -20.55 1.75
C SER A 302 5.84 -19.98 0.84
N LEU A 303 5.49 -18.71 1.04
CA LEU A 303 4.50 -18.00 0.23
C LEU A 303 5.06 -17.47 -1.10
N GLY A 304 6.38 -17.51 -1.29
CA GLY A 304 7.03 -17.17 -2.56
C GLY A 304 8.09 -16.08 -2.48
N ALA A 305 8.26 -15.41 -1.33
CA ALA A 305 9.22 -14.32 -1.20
C ALA A 305 10.68 -14.81 -1.32
N ARG A 306 11.54 -14.08 -2.04
CA ARG A 306 12.94 -14.46 -2.25
C ARG A 306 13.87 -13.25 -2.08
N LYS A 307 15.00 -13.45 -1.41
CA LYS A 307 16.03 -12.41 -1.29
C LYS A 307 16.50 -11.94 -2.67
N GLY A 308 16.50 -10.63 -2.91
CA GLY A 308 16.91 -10.01 -4.17
C GLY A 308 15.81 -9.99 -5.25
N GLN A 309 14.59 -10.40 -4.90
CA GLN A 309 13.41 -10.40 -5.75
C GLN A 309 12.38 -9.44 -5.15
N LYS A 310 11.87 -8.53 -5.96
CA LYS A 310 10.76 -7.67 -5.56
C LYS A 310 9.50 -8.52 -5.47
N ASP A 311 8.89 -8.57 -4.29
CA ASP A 311 7.73 -9.36 -3.93
C ASP A 311 6.63 -8.44 -3.38
N LEU A 312 5.47 -8.43 -4.04
CA LEU A 312 4.31 -7.65 -3.63
C LEU A 312 3.18 -8.62 -3.28
N PHE A 313 2.64 -8.52 -2.06
CA PHE A 313 1.55 -9.38 -1.60
C PHE A 313 0.22 -8.63 -1.63
N ILE A 314 -0.84 -9.30 -2.10
CA ILE A 314 -2.19 -8.74 -2.16
C ILE A 314 -3.18 -9.77 -1.63
N GLN A 315 -3.88 -9.44 -0.54
CA GLN A 315 -5.07 -10.20 -0.14
C GLN A 315 -6.25 -9.74 -0.99
N VAL A 316 -6.98 -10.72 -1.56
CA VAL A 316 -8.11 -10.49 -2.43
C VAL A 316 -9.37 -11.03 -1.77
N ASP A 317 -10.14 -10.11 -1.21
CA ASP A 317 -11.49 -10.41 -0.74
C ASP A 317 -12.50 -10.17 -1.87
N TYR A 318 -13.63 -10.87 -1.81
CA TYR A 318 -14.66 -10.77 -2.84
C TYR A 318 -16.06 -10.96 -2.28
N MET A 319 -17.01 -10.16 -2.75
CA MET A 319 -18.42 -10.31 -2.34
C MET A 319 -19.07 -11.55 -2.96
N THR A 320 -19.78 -12.32 -2.15
CA THR A 320 -20.53 -13.49 -2.62
C THR A 320 -21.73 -13.04 -3.46
N SER A 321 -21.71 -13.28 -4.77
CA SER A 321 -22.77 -12.85 -5.68
C SER A 321 -22.93 -13.79 -6.86
N ALA A 322 -24.10 -13.76 -7.50
CA ALA A 322 -24.33 -14.39 -8.79
C ALA A 322 -23.79 -13.55 -9.97
N ASP A 323 -23.43 -12.29 -9.74
CA ASP A 323 -22.73 -11.46 -10.72
C ASP A 323 -21.28 -11.94 -10.84
N PRO A 324 -20.87 -12.51 -11.99
CA PRO A 324 -19.53 -13.05 -12.16
C PRO A 324 -18.44 -11.98 -12.12
N ALA A 325 -18.79 -10.69 -12.22
CA ALA A 325 -17.83 -9.58 -12.07
C ALA A 325 -17.31 -9.42 -10.64
N LEU A 326 -18.06 -9.88 -9.63
CA LEU A 326 -17.70 -9.76 -8.21
C LEU A 326 -16.80 -10.91 -7.72
N SER A 327 -16.71 -12.01 -8.48
CA SER A 327 -15.77 -13.09 -8.17
C SER A 327 -14.50 -12.91 -9.02
N PRO A 328 -13.30 -12.86 -8.42
CA PRO A 328 -12.08 -12.70 -9.19
C PRO A 328 -11.87 -13.89 -10.11
N ARG A 329 -11.50 -13.64 -11.37
CA ARG A 329 -11.09 -14.68 -12.31
C ARG A 329 -9.62 -15.02 -12.10
N LYS A 330 -9.28 -16.31 -12.00
CA LYS A 330 -7.88 -16.77 -11.96
C LYS A 330 -7.08 -16.23 -13.14
N GLU A 331 -7.71 -16.21 -14.32
CA GLU A 331 -7.09 -15.71 -15.55
C GLU A 331 -6.78 -14.20 -15.48
N ALA A 332 -7.60 -13.40 -14.79
CA ALA A 332 -7.37 -11.97 -14.64
C ALA A 332 -6.18 -11.69 -13.70
N LEU A 333 -6.13 -12.36 -12.55
CA LEU A 333 -5.01 -12.26 -11.61
C LEU A 333 -3.69 -12.73 -12.25
N GLN A 334 -3.74 -13.80 -13.04
CA GLN A 334 -2.58 -14.29 -13.78
C GLN A 334 -2.06 -13.27 -14.80
N LYS A 335 -2.94 -12.54 -15.50
CA LYS A 335 -2.51 -11.47 -16.41
C LYS A 335 -1.77 -10.36 -15.67
N VAL A 336 -2.25 -9.94 -14.50
CA VAL A 336 -1.58 -8.92 -13.68
C VAL A 336 -0.23 -9.44 -13.18
N ALA A 337 -0.19 -10.64 -12.60
CA ALA A 337 1.08 -11.24 -12.13
C ALA A 337 2.11 -11.38 -13.27
N ALA A 338 1.67 -11.79 -14.47
CA ALA A 338 2.56 -11.91 -15.63
C ALA A 338 3.10 -10.56 -16.11
N ALA A 339 2.29 -9.50 -16.06
CA ALA A 339 2.74 -8.15 -16.42
C ALA A 339 3.87 -7.69 -15.49
N PHE A 340 3.72 -7.84 -14.17
CA PHE A 340 4.79 -7.50 -13.21
C PHE A 340 6.02 -8.40 -13.34
N GLN A 341 5.81 -9.71 -13.57
CA GLN A 341 6.90 -10.67 -13.74
C GLN A 341 7.80 -10.31 -14.93
N ALA A 342 7.23 -9.80 -16.03
CA ALA A 342 7.98 -9.31 -17.18
C ALA A 342 8.93 -8.15 -16.83
N HIS A 343 8.71 -7.48 -15.70
CA HIS A 343 9.52 -6.38 -15.16
C HIS A 343 10.20 -6.76 -13.83
N ASN A 344 10.54 -8.04 -13.67
CA ASN A 344 11.30 -8.59 -12.53
C ASN A 344 10.67 -8.29 -11.15
N THR A 345 9.34 -8.24 -11.09
CA THR A 345 8.58 -8.06 -9.85
C THR A 345 7.53 -9.16 -9.75
N GLN A 346 7.47 -9.85 -8.61
CA GLN A 346 6.51 -10.92 -8.37
C GLN A 346 5.33 -10.37 -7.58
N VAL A 347 4.11 -10.65 -8.06
CA VAL A 347 2.87 -10.33 -7.34
C VAL A 347 2.26 -11.63 -6.84
N HIS A 348 2.07 -11.72 -5.53
CA HIS A 348 1.51 -12.88 -4.84
C HIS A 348 0.09 -12.55 -4.36
N PHE A 349 -0.90 -13.08 -5.05
CA PHE A 349 -2.31 -12.93 -4.67
C PHE A 349 -2.74 -14.00 -3.67
N ASP A 350 -3.58 -13.63 -2.70
CA ASP A 350 -4.30 -14.56 -1.80
C ASP A 350 -5.81 -14.36 -1.92
N VAL A 351 -6.47 -15.20 -2.72
CA VAL A 351 -7.94 -15.32 -2.79
C VAL A 351 -8.49 -16.39 -1.82
N GLY A 352 -7.62 -16.95 -0.97
CA GLY A 352 -7.98 -18.07 -0.10
C GLY A 352 -8.36 -19.31 -0.88
N ASN A 353 -9.35 -20.06 -0.37
CA ASN A 353 -9.73 -21.36 -0.90
C ASN A 353 -10.57 -21.34 -2.20
N LEU A 354 -10.71 -20.18 -2.87
CA LEU A 354 -11.56 -20.02 -4.06
C LEU A 354 -11.14 -20.93 -5.23
N PHE A 355 -9.85 -21.05 -5.52
CA PHE A 355 -9.34 -21.88 -6.63
C PHE A 355 -8.74 -23.21 -6.18
N ASN A 356 -8.25 -23.28 -4.95
CA ASN A 356 -7.64 -24.47 -4.37
C ASN A 356 -7.83 -24.43 -2.85
N ALA A 357 -8.30 -25.52 -2.23
CA ALA A 357 -8.52 -25.57 -0.79
C ALA A 357 -7.23 -25.65 0.05
N ALA A 358 -6.14 -26.14 -0.54
CA ALA A 358 -4.84 -26.21 0.12
C ALA A 358 -4.00 -24.96 -0.17
N LEU A 359 -3.04 -24.67 0.72
CA LEU A 359 -2.04 -23.64 0.49
C LEU A 359 -1.27 -23.96 -0.80
N ALA A 360 -1.44 -23.09 -1.80
CA ALA A 360 -0.96 -23.28 -3.15
C ALA A 360 -0.71 -21.90 -3.79
N PRO A 361 0.48 -21.31 -3.62
CA PRO A 361 0.80 -19.99 -4.17
C PRO A 361 0.58 -19.89 -5.69
N ALA A 362 0.83 -20.97 -6.43
CA ALA A 362 0.58 -21.03 -7.88
C ALA A 362 -0.91 -20.94 -8.27
N ASP A 363 -1.82 -21.20 -7.32
CA ASP A 363 -3.26 -21.06 -7.47
C ASP A 363 -3.81 -19.85 -6.74
N PHE A 364 -2.95 -18.89 -6.35
CA PHE A 364 -3.31 -17.69 -5.59
C PHE A 364 -3.92 -17.99 -4.21
N ASN A 365 -3.51 -19.08 -3.56
CA ASN A 365 -3.88 -19.38 -2.19
C ASN A 365 -2.65 -19.32 -1.27
N LEU A 366 -2.58 -18.31 -0.41
CA LEU A 366 -1.54 -18.09 0.60
C LEU A 366 -2.06 -18.28 2.04
N SER A 367 -3.30 -18.76 2.20
CA SER A 367 -3.96 -18.89 3.49
C SER A 367 -4.50 -20.28 3.82
N GLY A 368 -4.39 -21.23 2.89
CA GLY A 368 -4.90 -22.59 3.08
C GLY A 368 -6.43 -22.62 2.99
N ASP A 369 -7.07 -23.41 3.85
CA ASP A 369 -8.52 -23.57 3.85
C ASP A 369 -9.24 -22.40 4.56
N VAL A 370 -8.98 -21.19 4.08
CA VAL A 370 -9.60 -19.95 4.54
C VAL A 370 -10.33 -19.32 3.37
N SER A 371 -11.62 -19.03 3.54
CA SER A 371 -12.40 -18.31 2.53
C SER A 371 -12.11 -16.80 2.60
N ARG A 372 -11.98 -16.17 1.44
CA ARG A 372 -11.96 -14.70 1.27
C ARG A 372 -13.30 -14.12 0.80
N ALA A 373 -14.33 -14.95 0.80
CA ALA A 373 -15.68 -14.52 0.48
C ALA A 373 -16.23 -13.62 1.60
N GLN A 374 -16.67 -12.44 1.21
CA GLN A 374 -17.38 -11.48 2.05
C GLN A 374 -18.88 -11.58 1.78
N VAL A 375 -19.67 -11.18 2.78
CA VAL A 375 -21.12 -11.01 2.60
C VAL A 375 -21.35 -9.92 1.57
N PHE A 376 -22.38 -10.09 0.74
CA PHE A 376 -22.72 -9.10 -0.27
C PHE A 376 -23.26 -7.81 0.38
N ASP A 377 -22.64 -6.69 0.05
CA ASP A 377 -23.24 -5.37 0.19
C ASP A 377 -23.46 -4.78 -1.21
N LYS A 378 -24.62 -4.14 -1.41
CA LYS A 378 -24.94 -3.51 -2.70
C LYS A 378 -24.01 -2.34 -3.04
N CYS A 379 -23.42 -1.70 -2.02
CA CYS A 379 -22.59 -0.52 -2.14
C CYS A 379 -21.45 -0.53 -1.10
N THR A 380 -20.31 0.09 -1.42
CA THR A 380 -19.15 0.23 -0.54
C THR A 380 -18.68 1.68 -0.51
N ASN A 381 -18.70 2.29 0.67
CA ASN A 381 -18.27 3.66 0.92
C ASN A 381 -16.76 3.76 1.18
N THR A 382 -16.25 4.97 0.99
CA THR A 382 -14.95 5.41 1.47
C THR A 382 -15.08 6.54 2.51
N PRO A 383 -13.98 6.96 3.17
CA PRO A 383 -13.98 8.06 4.14
C PRO A 383 -14.39 9.41 3.59
N ASP A 384 -14.19 9.62 2.29
CA ASP A 384 -14.54 10.87 1.62
C ASP A 384 -16.03 10.89 1.21
N ASP A 385 -16.74 9.76 1.32
CA ASP A 385 -18.18 9.66 1.12
C ASP A 385 -18.97 9.96 2.42
N PRO A 386 -20.16 10.59 2.33
CA PRO A 386 -21.08 10.65 3.46
C PRO A 386 -21.38 9.24 3.99
N GLN A 387 -21.23 9.02 5.30
CA GLN A 387 -21.51 7.71 5.87
C GLN A 387 -22.95 7.29 5.57
N ASN A 388 -23.11 6.26 4.74
CA ASN A 388 -24.36 5.57 4.54
C ASN A 388 -24.32 4.24 5.29
N ALA A 389 -25.11 4.13 6.36
CA ALA A 389 -25.18 2.94 7.19
C ALA A 389 -25.63 1.67 6.45
N ASN A 390 -26.17 1.79 5.23
CA ASN A 390 -26.60 0.68 4.39
C ASN A 390 -25.53 0.23 3.37
N CYS A 391 -24.34 0.82 3.39
CA CYS A 391 -23.21 0.40 2.57
C CYS A 391 -22.09 -0.14 3.46
N GLY A 392 -21.33 -1.10 2.94
CA GLY A 392 -20.06 -1.50 3.53
C GLY A 392 -19.01 -0.38 3.42
N SER A 393 -17.79 -0.62 3.90
CA SER A 393 -16.68 0.31 3.69
C SER A 393 -15.37 -0.42 3.44
N LEU A 394 -14.53 0.12 2.55
CA LEU A 394 -13.17 -0.41 2.29
C LEU A 394 -12.37 -0.61 3.61
N TYR A 395 -12.49 0.33 4.54
CA TYR A 395 -11.80 0.29 5.83
C TYR A 395 -12.43 -0.72 6.80
N GLN A 396 -13.73 -0.94 6.71
CA GLN A 396 -14.41 -2.00 7.47
C GLN A 396 -13.93 -3.38 7.04
N TYR A 397 -13.88 -3.62 5.73
CA TYR A 397 -13.47 -4.91 5.21
C TYR A 397 -11.98 -5.17 5.46
N SER A 398 -11.10 -4.22 5.13
CA SER A 398 -9.65 -4.36 5.37
C SER A 398 -9.28 -4.50 6.85
N SER A 399 -9.92 -3.78 7.77
CA SER A 399 -9.65 -3.96 9.21
C SER A 399 -10.25 -5.27 9.77
N GLY A 400 -11.38 -5.73 9.22
CA GLY A 400 -12.07 -6.92 9.69
C GLY A 400 -11.55 -8.25 9.12
N SER A 401 -10.86 -8.26 7.98
CA SER A 401 -10.46 -9.50 7.30
C SER A 401 -8.95 -9.66 7.05
N LEU A 402 -8.17 -8.58 7.11
CA LEU A 402 -6.71 -8.64 6.97
C LEU A 402 -6.07 -8.85 8.35
N ASP A 403 -5.51 -10.05 8.56
CA ASP A 403 -4.74 -10.37 9.76
C ASP A 403 -3.68 -9.27 10.00
N VAL A 404 -3.61 -8.74 11.22
CA VAL A 404 -2.71 -7.63 11.55
C VAL A 404 -1.24 -7.93 11.21
N ARG A 405 -0.81 -9.21 11.29
CA ARG A 405 0.54 -9.67 10.91
C ARG A 405 0.84 -9.46 9.42
N ARG A 406 -0.20 -9.40 8.59
CA ARG A 406 -0.07 -9.24 7.14
C ARG A 406 -0.02 -7.78 6.73
N LYS A 407 -0.61 -6.87 7.51
CA LYS A 407 -0.73 -5.46 7.11
C LYS A 407 0.61 -4.75 6.76
N PRO A 408 1.77 -5.08 7.37
CA PRO A 408 3.06 -4.50 6.94
C PRO A 408 3.52 -4.93 5.55
N VAL A 409 3.00 -6.04 5.02
CA VAL A 409 3.50 -6.70 3.80
C VAL A 409 2.43 -6.79 2.70
N PHE A 410 1.17 -6.98 3.09
CA PHE A 410 0.04 -7.19 2.19
C PHE A 410 -0.71 -5.89 1.95
N ARG A 411 -0.96 -5.64 0.67
CA ARG A 411 -2.03 -4.74 0.23
C ARG A 411 -3.36 -5.48 0.25
N TYR A 412 -4.44 -4.72 0.32
CA TYR A 412 -5.80 -5.22 0.39
C TYR A 412 -6.59 -4.80 -0.85
N MET A 413 -7.18 -5.79 -1.52
CA MET A 413 -8.11 -5.60 -2.62
C MET A 413 -9.46 -6.19 -2.24
N LEU A 414 -10.55 -5.47 -2.52
CA LEU A 414 -11.90 -6.00 -2.46
C LEU A 414 -12.59 -5.91 -3.81
N MET A 415 -13.03 -7.06 -4.33
CA MET A 415 -13.99 -7.16 -5.42
C MET A 415 -15.40 -6.90 -4.86
N ALA A 416 -15.88 -5.66 -5.01
CA ALA A 416 -17.14 -5.18 -4.46
C ALA A 416 -18.21 -4.96 -5.55
N SER A 417 -19.45 -4.75 -5.12
CA SER A 417 -20.58 -4.50 -6.03
C SER A 417 -20.46 -3.13 -6.72
N SER A 418 -20.67 -2.04 -5.96
CA SER A 418 -20.71 -0.68 -6.50
C SER A 418 -20.23 0.34 -5.47
N GLN A 419 -19.84 1.52 -5.95
CA GLN A 419 -19.60 2.71 -5.13
C GLN A 419 -20.87 3.58 -5.00
N GLU A 420 -21.90 3.33 -5.81
CA GLU A 420 -23.16 4.07 -5.80
C GLU A 420 -24.07 3.58 -4.67
N SER A 421 -24.63 4.52 -3.89
CA SER A 421 -25.41 4.22 -2.69
C SER A 421 -26.69 3.40 -2.92
N ASP A 422 -27.23 3.42 -4.14
CA ASP A 422 -28.38 2.62 -4.56
C ASP A 422 -27.99 1.22 -5.05
N GLY A 423 -26.69 0.99 -5.26
CA GLY A 423 -26.11 -0.24 -5.80
C GLY A 423 -26.12 -0.31 -7.33
N SER A 424 -26.45 0.77 -8.03
CA SER A 424 -26.38 0.85 -9.50
C SER A 424 -24.93 0.79 -10.00
N SER A 425 -24.73 0.53 -11.30
CA SER A 425 -23.38 0.53 -11.89
C SER A 425 -22.71 1.90 -11.76
N GLY A 426 -21.45 1.92 -11.35
CA GLY A 426 -20.65 3.14 -11.27
C GLY A 426 -19.22 2.91 -11.74
N SER A 427 -18.31 3.75 -11.23
CA SER A 427 -16.86 3.66 -11.42
C SER A 427 -16.31 2.23 -11.26
N SER A 428 -15.30 1.86 -12.05
CA SER A 428 -14.69 0.53 -12.01
C SER A 428 -13.86 0.29 -10.75
N GLY A 429 -13.37 1.35 -10.11
CA GLY A 429 -12.47 1.20 -8.97
C GLY A 429 -12.19 2.51 -8.23
N ILE A 430 -11.49 2.36 -7.12
CA ILE A 430 -11.01 3.46 -6.28
C ILE A 430 -9.84 2.92 -5.46
N ALA A 431 -8.76 3.69 -5.36
CA ALA A 431 -7.54 3.26 -4.70
C ALA A 431 -6.95 4.35 -3.82
N GLU A 432 -6.23 3.95 -2.78
CA GLU A 432 -5.30 4.84 -2.10
C GLU A 432 -4.07 5.13 -2.99
N LEU A 433 -3.60 6.38 -2.99
CA LEU A 433 -2.49 6.86 -3.82
C LEU A 433 -1.45 7.64 -3.00
N PRO A 434 -0.19 7.15 -2.96
CA PRO A 434 0.11 5.73 -2.84
C PRO A 434 -0.53 5.16 -1.57
N GLY A 435 -0.67 3.84 -1.43
CA GLY A 435 -1.28 3.27 -0.23
C GLY A 435 -1.29 1.75 -0.23
N ASN A 436 -2.19 1.15 0.55
CA ASN A 436 -2.28 -0.30 0.68
C ASN A 436 -3.67 -0.86 0.46
N LYS A 437 -4.66 -0.05 0.06
CA LYS A 437 -6.04 -0.50 -0.16
C LYS A 437 -6.61 -0.01 -1.48
N PHE A 438 -7.41 -0.86 -2.12
CA PHE A 438 -8.18 -0.49 -3.30
C PHE A 438 -9.42 -1.37 -3.51
N LEU A 439 -10.39 -0.86 -4.27
CA LEU A 439 -11.63 -1.52 -4.65
C LEU A 439 -11.68 -1.77 -6.16
N VAL A 440 -12.30 -2.89 -6.52
CA VAL A 440 -12.74 -3.18 -7.90
C VAL A 440 -14.26 -3.34 -7.86
N THR A 441 -14.99 -2.45 -8.53
CA THR A 441 -16.45 -2.30 -8.47
C THR A 441 -17.10 -2.41 -9.85
N LEU A 442 -17.00 -3.59 -10.46
CA LEU A 442 -17.58 -3.91 -11.77
C LEU A 442 -19.03 -4.46 -11.68
N GLY A 443 -19.66 -4.41 -10.51
CA GLY A 443 -20.99 -4.93 -10.28
C GLY A 443 -22.06 -4.14 -11.02
N GLN A 444 -23.12 -4.83 -11.44
CA GLN A 444 -24.23 -4.26 -12.23
C GLN A 444 -23.82 -3.70 -13.61
N TRP A 445 -22.59 -3.92 -14.09
CA TRP A 445 -22.18 -3.55 -15.44
C TRP A 445 -22.84 -4.41 -16.54
N GLY A 446 -23.50 -5.51 -16.16
CA GLY A 446 -24.28 -6.36 -17.06
C GLY A 446 -23.71 -7.76 -17.30
N PHE A 447 -22.60 -8.11 -16.64
CA PHE A 447 -21.92 -9.41 -16.81
C PHE A 447 -22.79 -10.61 -16.43
N SER A 448 -23.69 -10.48 -15.45
CA SER A 448 -24.66 -11.52 -15.07
C SER A 448 -25.57 -11.98 -16.23
N GLY A 449 -25.69 -11.17 -17.28
CA GLY A 449 -26.49 -11.49 -18.46
C GLY A 449 -25.72 -12.11 -19.62
N LEU A 450 -24.39 -12.24 -19.53
CA LEU A 450 -23.57 -12.75 -20.63
C LEU A 450 -23.40 -14.27 -20.57
N ASP A 451 -23.38 -14.91 -21.74
CA ASP A 451 -22.99 -16.32 -21.87
C ASP A 451 -21.46 -16.44 -21.84
N LEU A 452 -20.91 -16.73 -20.66
CA LEU A 452 -19.47 -16.88 -20.47
C LEU A 452 -18.89 -18.19 -21.04
N THR A 453 -19.71 -19.05 -21.66
CA THR A 453 -19.19 -20.16 -22.49
C THR A 453 -18.66 -19.64 -23.84
N VAL A 454 -19.13 -18.47 -24.29
CA VAL A 454 -18.62 -17.80 -25.48
C VAL A 454 -17.32 -17.09 -25.15
N GLN A 455 -16.23 -17.51 -25.82
CA GLN A 455 -14.87 -17.05 -25.52
C GLN A 455 -14.71 -15.53 -25.51
N LYS A 456 -15.33 -14.80 -26.45
CA LYS A 456 -15.22 -13.33 -26.51
C LYS A 456 -15.85 -12.63 -25.29
N TYR A 457 -16.95 -13.14 -24.74
CA TYR A 457 -17.59 -12.58 -23.55
C TYR A 457 -16.83 -12.98 -22.28
N LYS A 458 -16.25 -14.19 -22.25
CA LYS A 458 -15.32 -14.60 -21.20
C LYS A 458 -14.07 -13.70 -21.18
N ASN A 459 -13.49 -13.42 -22.34
CA ASN A 459 -12.35 -12.51 -22.48
C ASN A 459 -12.68 -11.11 -22.00
N LEU A 460 -13.87 -10.59 -22.35
CA LEU A 460 -14.34 -9.28 -21.90
C LEU A 460 -14.32 -9.15 -20.37
N LEU A 461 -14.90 -10.13 -19.67
CA LEU A 461 -14.87 -10.17 -18.20
C LEU A 461 -13.44 -10.25 -17.64
N ILE A 462 -12.62 -11.15 -18.19
CA ILE A 462 -11.22 -11.34 -17.74
C ILE A 462 -10.42 -10.04 -17.92
N ASN A 463 -10.56 -9.40 -19.07
CA ASN A 463 -9.78 -8.23 -19.46
C ASN A 463 -10.20 -6.99 -18.68
N TYR A 464 -11.50 -6.80 -18.42
CA TYR A 464 -11.95 -5.69 -17.57
C TYR A 464 -11.49 -5.88 -16.13
N GLN A 465 -11.60 -7.09 -15.56
CA GLN A 465 -11.04 -7.35 -14.24
C GLN A 465 -9.52 -7.10 -14.22
N ALA A 466 -8.77 -7.62 -15.18
CA ALA A 466 -7.31 -7.49 -15.18
C ALA A 466 -6.85 -6.03 -15.38
N GLY A 467 -7.49 -5.29 -16.29
CA GLY A 467 -7.21 -3.88 -16.54
C GLY A 467 -7.51 -3.01 -15.32
N THR A 468 -8.68 -3.18 -14.70
CA THR A 468 -9.04 -2.45 -13.48
C THR A 468 -8.13 -2.83 -12.32
N ILE A 469 -7.89 -4.12 -12.05
CA ILE A 469 -7.00 -4.55 -10.96
C ILE A 469 -5.61 -3.92 -11.12
N MET A 470 -5.02 -3.97 -12.31
CA MET A 470 -3.69 -3.40 -12.53
C MET A 470 -3.68 -1.86 -12.44
N HIS A 471 -4.75 -1.19 -12.87
CA HIS A 471 -4.91 0.25 -12.74
C HIS A 471 -4.98 0.68 -11.27
N GLU A 472 -5.92 0.11 -10.51
CA GLU A 472 -6.09 0.43 -9.09
C GLU A 472 -4.86 0.06 -8.26
N PHE A 473 -4.25 -1.09 -8.55
CA PHE A 473 -3.00 -1.48 -7.91
C PHE A 473 -1.88 -0.48 -8.22
N GLY A 474 -1.83 0.07 -9.44
CA GLY A 474 -0.90 1.11 -9.88
C GLY A 474 -0.96 2.37 -9.01
N HIS A 475 -2.17 2.80 -8.62
CA HIS A 475 -2.33 3.89 -7.66
C HIS A 475 -1.68 3.57 -6.31
N THR A 476 -1.88 2.36 -5.78
CA THR A 476 -1.28 1.99 -4.48
C THR A 476 0.25 2.00 -4.48
N ILE A 477 0.88 1.87 -5.66
CA ILE A 477 2.34 1.94 -5.87
C ILE A 477 2.78 3.27 -6.50
N GLY A 478 1.97 4.32 -6.38
CA GLY A 478 2.35 5.71 -6.62
C GLY A 478 2.18 6.21 -8.06
N LEU A 479 1.53 5.45 -8.94
CA LEU A 479 1.23 5.92 -10.30
C LEU A 479 -0.05 6.77 -10.31
N HIS A 480 0.00 7.87 -11.04
CA HIS A 480 -1.16 8.68 -11.40
C HIS A 480 -1.64 8.35 -12.82
N HIS A 481 -2.76 8.93 -13.25
CA HIS A 481 -3.32 8.69 -14.59
C HIS A 481 -2.43 9.14 -15.76
N GLY A 482 -1.46 10.02 -15.52
CA GLY A 482 -0.41 10.44 -16.44
C GLY A 482 0.99 9.97 -16.03
N GLY A 483 1.07 9.02 -15.09
CA GLY A 483 2.28 8.45 -14.50
C GLY A 483 2.73 9.21 -13.26
N PHE A 484 3.10 10.48 -13.44
CA PHE A 484 3.55 11.38 -12.35
C PHE A 484 2.60 12.56 -12.10
N GLU A 485 1.50 12.63 -12.85
CA GLU A 485 0.50 13.70 -12.84
C GLU A 485 -0.89 13.14 -13.10
N ASP A 486 -1.94 13.86 -12.73
CA ASP A 486 -3.34 13.43 -12.91
C ASP A 486 -3.87 13.58 -14.35
N ALA A 487 -3.03 14.08 -15.28
CA ALA A 487 -3.45 14.28 -16.65
C ALA A 487 -3.71 12.94 -17.35
N ASN A 488 -4.96 12.72 -17.76
CA ASN A 488 -5.43 11.50 -18.39
C ASN A 488 -5.52 11.67 -19.93
N TYR A 489 -5.94 10.65 -20.67
CA TYR A 489 -6.19 10.66 -22.12
C TYR A 489 -5.01 11.12 -22.99
N LYS A 490 -3.78 10.92 -22.53
CA LYS A 490 -2.54 11.27 -23.25
C LYS A 490 -2.18 10.15 -24.23
N PRO A 491 -2.29 10.31 -25.57
CA PRO A 491 -2.05 9.17 -26.47
C PRO A 491 -0.65 8.58 -26.37
N ASN A 492 0.37 9.41 -26.09
CA ASN A 492 1.75 8.97 -25.92
C ASN A 492 2.08 8.39 -24.54
N TYR A 493 1.23 8.54 -23.54
CA TYR A 493 1.38 7.87 -22.25
C TYR A 493 0.76 6.46 -22.34
N PHE A 494 1.59 5.51 -22.77
CA PHE A 494 1.20 4.17 -23.17
C PHE A 494 1.14 3.20 -21.96
N SER A 495 0.17 3.42 -21.08
CA SER A 495 0.03 2.75 -19.79
C SER A 495 -1.43 2.40 -19.49
N ILE A 496 -1.68 1.32 -18.77
CA ILE A 496 -3.03 0.97 -18.29
C ILE A 496 -3.59 2.00 -17.30
N MET A 497 -2.73 2.85 -16.72
CA MET A 497 -3.11 3.98 -15.87
C MET A 497 -3.86 5.09 -16.63
N ASN A 498 -3.83 5.06 -17.96
CA ASN A 498 -4.50 6.03 -18.81
C ASN A 498 -5.83 5.45 -19.31
N TYR A 499 -6.92 6.20 -19.19
CA TYR A 499 -8.27 5.76 -19.59
C TYR A 499 -8.40 5.45 -21.07
N LEU A 500 -7.55 6.03 -21.91
CA LEU A 500 -7.46 5.66 -23.31
C LEU A 500 -7.13 4.16 -23.50
N TYR A 501 -6.49 3.53 -22.50
CA TYR A 501 -6.02 2.14 -22.56
C TYR A 501 -6.59 1.22 -21.47
N GLN A 502 -7.08 1.75 -20.34
CA GLN A 502 -7.51 0.94 -19.18
C GLN A 502 -8.49 -0.19 -19.54
N LEU A 503 -9.57 0.12 -20.24
CA LEU A 503 -10.61 -0.85 -20.62
C LEU A 503 -10.46 -1.35 -22.07
N ASP A 504 -9.77 -0.58 -22.91
CA ASP A 504 -9.61 -0.89 -24.34
C ASP A 504 -8.32 -1.68 -24.65
N GLY A 505 -7.37 -1.70 -23.71
CA GLY A 505 -6.12 -2.43 -23.78
C GLY A 505 -5.06 -1.72 -24.59
N LEU A 506 -3.80 -2.03 -24.26
CA LEU A 506 -2.64 -1.55 -25.02
C LEU A 506 -2.53 -2.37 -26.31
N PRO A 507 -2.51 -1.74 -27.50
CA PRO A 507 -2.26 -2.47 -28.74
C PRO A 507 -0.90 -3.16 -28.71
N THR A 508 -0.82 -4.39 -29.22
CA THR A 508 0.44 -5.15 -29.24
C THR A 508 1.51 -4.41 -30.04
N ASN A 509 1.09 -3.73 -31.12
CA ASN A 509 1.93 -2.88 -31.94
C ASN A 509 1.62 -1.38 -31.72
N PRO A 510 2.42 -0.66 -30.91
CA PRO A 510 2.21 0.77 -30.66
C PRO A 510 2.53 1.67 -31.86
N LYS A 511 3.12 1.13 -32.94
CA LYS A 511 3.44 1.87 -34.18
C LYS A 511 2.34 1.75 -35.23
N GLY A 512 1.45 0.78 -35.08
CA GLY A 512 0.35 0.51 -36.00
C GLY A 512 -0.83 1.45 -35.80
N ILE A 513 -1.99 1.07 -36.36
CA ILE A 513 -3.25 1.82 -36.25
C ILE A 513 -3.94 1.65 -34.89
N GLY A 514 -3.50 0.67 -34.08
CA GLY A 514 -4.09 0.34 -32.79
C GLY A 514 -4.33 1.54 -31.87
N PRO A 515 -3.34 2.44 -31.65
CA PRO A 515 -3.55 3.64 -30.85
C PRO A 515 -4.64 4.56 -31.40
N THR A 516 -4.69 4.76 -32.72
CA THR A 516 -5.74 5.55 -33.39
C THR A 516 -7.12 4.91 -33.23
N GLN A 517 -7.22 3.58 -33.21
CA GLN A 517 -8.49 2.90 -32.92
C GLN A 517 -8.98 3.19 -31.50
N ARG A 518 -8.09 3.24 -30.49
CA ARG A 518 -8.47 3.62 -29.11
C ARG A 518 -8.92 5.07 -29.06
N TRP A 519 -8.17 5.96 -29.72
CA TRP A 519 -8.54 7.36 -29.85
C TRP A 519 -9.93 7.52 -30.46
N TYR A 520 -10.20 6.87 -31.59
CA TYR A 520 -11.52 6.87 -32.21
C TYR A 520 -12.60 6.30 -31.31
N HIS A 521 -12.35 5.19 -30.64
CA HIS A 521 -13.32 4.59 -29.74
C HIS A 521 -13.66 5.53 -28.59
N THR A 522 -12.67 6.15 -27.94
CA THR A 522 -12.91 7.16 -26.90
C THR A 522 -13.70 8.36 -27.42
N ILE A 523 -13.29 8.96 -28.53
CA ILE A 523 -13.99 10.10 -29.15
C ILE A 523 -15.43 9.73 -29.53
N ASN A 524 -15.64 8.51 -30.04
CA ASN A 524 -16.94 8.04 -30.48
C ASN A 524 -17.90 7.75 -29.33
N THR A 525 -17.41 7.12 -28.26
CA THR A 525 -18.23 6.56 -27.18
C THR A 525 -18.34 7.47 -25.95
N THR A 526 -17.38 8.38 -25.77
CA THR A 526 -17.30 9.28 -24.60
C THR A 526 -17.57 10.73 -24.98
N ILE A 527 -17.06 11.19 -26.13
CA ILE A 527 -17.27 12.56 -26.63
C ILE A 527 -18.48 12.65 -27.58
N HIS A 528 -19.05 11.50 -27.97
CA HIS A 528 -20.25 11.40 -28.82
C HIS A 528 -20.06 12.02 -30.21
N VAL A 529 -18.87 11.81 -30.81
CA VAL A 529 -18.51 12.35 -32.14
C VAL A 529 -18.36 11.23 -33.16
N ALA A 530 -18.82 11.47 -34.39
CA ALA A 530 -18.61 10.53 -35.49
C ALA A 530 -17.11 10.47 -35.84
N VAL A 531 -16.63 9.27 -36.10
CA VAL A 531 -15.23 8.99 -36.47
C VAL A 531 -15.22 8.22 -37.80
N PRO A 532 -14.09 8.13 -38.50
CA PRO A 532 -14.01 7.40 -39.75
C PRO A 532 -14.56 5.96 -39.62
N GLY A 533 -15.60 5.65 -40.41
CA GLY A 533 -16.27 4.34 -40.43
C GLY A 533 -17.44 4.17 -39.45
N TYR A 534 -17.65 5.10 -38.49
CA TYR A 534 -18.67 4.95 -37.46
C TYR A 534 -19.42 6.27 -37.18
N ALA A 535 -20.75 6.18 -37.14
CA ALA A 535 -21.56 7.26 -36.57
C ALA A 535 -21.24 7.45 -35.08
N ALA A 536 -21.58 8.62 -34.50
CA ALA A 536 -21.44 8.85 -33.06
C ALA A 536 -22.12 7.72 -32.25
N ASP A 537 -21.48 7.29 -31.15
CA ASP A 537 -21.94 6.20 -30.28
C ASP A 537 -22.15 4.84 -30.96
N ALA A 538 -21.51 4.59 -32.10
CA ALA A 538 -21.72 3.39 -32.91
C ALA A 538 -20.48 2.50 -33.09
N MET A 539 -19.30 2.91 -32.64
CA MET A 539 -18.08 2.10 -32.68
C MET A 539 -18.07 1.12 -31.50
N PRO A 540 -18.24 -0.20 -31.73
CA PRO A 540 -18.25 -1.17 -30.65
C PRO A 540 -16.82 -1.50 -30.20
N SER A 541 -16.66 -1.88 -28.94
CA SER A 541 -15.37 -2.38 -28.41
C SER A 541 -14.82 -3.61 -29.15
N SER A 542 -15.67 -4.35 -29.87
CA SER A 542 -15.25 -5.47 -30.73
C SER A 542 -14.52 -5.04 -32.00
N ALA A 543 -14.56 -3.77 -32.37
CA ALA A 543 -13.84 -3.21 -33.53
C ALA A 543 -12.36 -2.92 -33.22
N LEU A 544 -11.96 -3.01 -31.96
CA LEU A 544 -10.59 -2.75 -31.53
C LEU A 544 -9.70 -3.98 -31.74
N ASP A 545 -8.62 -3.82 -32.50
CA ASP A 545 -7.57 -4.83 -32.58
C ASP A 545 -6.90 -4.96 -31.22
N ASP A 546 -6.66 -6.18 -30.75
CA ASP A 546 -6.17 -6.45 -29.38
C ASP A 546 -7.09 -5.85 -28.29
N GLY A 547 -8.37 -5.66 -28.63
CA GLY A 547 -9.37 -5.08 -27.74
C GLY A 547 -9.88 -6.07 -26.67
N PRO A 548 -10.82 -5.63 -25.83
CA PRO A 548 -11.19 -6.35 -24.61
C PRO A 548 -11.90 -7.68 -24.83
N MET A 549 -12.39 -7.96 -26.04
CA MET A 549 -12.98 -9.27 -26.39
C MET A 549 -11.95 -10.29 -26.89
N THR A 550 -10.68 -9.92 -26.99
CA THR A 550 -9.62 -10.74 -27.60
C THR A 550 -8.71 -11.40 -26.55
N ASN A 551 -7.95 -12.40 -26.98
CA ASN A 551 -6.89 -13.00 -26.15
C ASN A 551 -5.61 -12.14 -26.14
N SER A 552 -5.42 -11.28 -27.16
CA SER A 552 -4.24 -10.43 -27.31
C SER A 552 -4.32 -9.11 -26.54
N PHE A 553 -5.44 -8.85 -25.83
CA PHE A 553 -5.56 -7.74 -24.89
C PHE A 553 -4.39 -7.73 -23.90
N ARG A 554 -3.62 -6.64 -23.96
CA ARG A 554 -2.42 -6.42 -23.16
C ARG A 554 -2.65 -5.34 -22.11
N ILE A 555 -2.15 -5.63 -20.91
CA ILE A 555 -2.01 -4.69 -19.81
C ILE A 555 -0.51 -4.54 -19.50
N ASP A 556 -0.07 -3.31 -19.26
CA ASP A 556 1.31 -2.96 -18.93
C ASP A 556 1.31 -1.52 -18.39
N TYR A 557 2.37 -1.16 -17.66
CA TYR A 557 2.65 0.26 -17.41
C TYR A 557 3.60 0.79 -18.48
N SER A 558 3.68 2.12 -18.60
CA SER A 558 4.57 2.70 -19.59
C SER A 558 6.03 2.54 -19.20
N ASN A 559 6.85 2.25 -20.21
CA ASN A 559 8.32 2.21 -20.10
C ASN A 559 8.98 3.55 -20.48
N GLY A 560 8.20 4.62 -20.64
CA GLY A 560 8.70 5.98 -20.92
C GLY A 560 9.34 6.18 -22.30
N SER A 561 9.19 5.23 -23.23
CA SER A 561 9.83 5.33 -24.54
C SER A 561 9.09 6.22 -25.55
N GLY A 562 7.92 6.76 -25.19
CA GLY A 562 7.14 7.66 -26.03
C GLY A 562 7.72 9.07 -26.08
N ALA A 563 7.90 9.62 -27.28
CA ALA A 563 8.26 11.00 -27.47
C ALA A 563 7.13 11.95 -27.05
N ASN A 564 7.49 13.19 -26.71
CA ASN A 564 6.53 14.22 -26.35
C ASN A 564 5.63 14.59 -27.53
N LEU A 565 4.33 14.76 -27.26
CA LEU A 565 3.38 15.34 -28.19
C LEU A 565 3.18 16.80 -27.83
N ASN A 566 3.57 17.70 -28.74
CA ASN A 566 3.35 19.14 -28.58
C ASN A 566 2.01 19.50 -29.21
N GLU A 567 1.00 19.74 -28.37
CA GLU A 567 -0.39 20.06 -28.77
C GLU A 567 -0.51 21.40 -29.51
N ALA A 568 0.51 22.26 -29.46
CA ALA A 568 0.59 23.47 -30.29
C ALA A 568 1.10 23.19 -31.71
N SER A 569 1.65 22.00 -31.97
CA SER A 569 2.35 21.66 -33.21
C SER A 569 2.38 20.15 -33.50
N LEU A 570 1.23 19.49 -33.38
CA LEU A 570 1.08 18.05 -33.59
C LEU A 570 1.31 17.69 -35.05
N LEU A 571 1.99 16.57 -35.29
CA LEU A 571 2.15 15.98 -36.61
C LEU A 571 1.68 14.53 -36.54
N GLU A 572 0.74 14.15 -37.39
CA GLU A 572 0.08 12.85 -37.29
C GLU A 572 1.01 11.68 -37.62
N SER A 573 2.03 11.92 -38.45
CA SER A 573 3.10 10.94 -38.71
C SER A 573 3.89 10.57 -37.44
N ASP A 574 3.84 11.39 -36.40
CA ASP A 574 4.51 11.08 -35.14
C ASP A 574 3.75 9.98 -34.37
N ASN A 575 2.49 9.69 -34.74
CA ASN A 575 1.58 8.77 -34.04
C ASN A 575 1.64 9.08 -32.52
N ILE A 576 1.69 8.06 -31.66
CA ILE A 576 1.85 8.24 -30.21
C ILE A 576 3.31 8.47 -29.76
N GLY A 577 4.19 8.92 -30.66
CA GLY A 577 5.59 9.20 -30.33
C GLY A 577 6.45 7.95 -30.16
N ARG A 578 6.00 6.77 -30.63
CA ARG A 578 6.74 5.49 -30.55
C ARG A 578 7.19 4.97 -31.93
N GLY A 579 7.21 5.86 -32.92
CA GLY A 579 7.39 5.52 -34.34
C GLY A 579 6.05 5.19 -35.00
N HIS A 580 6.08 4.96 -36.32
CA HIS A 580 4.91 4.60 -37.10
C HIS A 580 5.26 3.52 -38.13
N ASP A 581 4.31 2.62 -38.37
CA ASP A 581 4.35 1.73 -39.52
C ASP A 581 3.77 2.44 -40.76
N ALA A 582 4.04 1.88 -41.94
CA ALA A 582 3.52 2.44 -43.19
C ALA A 582 1.98 2.52 -43.16
N GLY A 583 1.43 3.73 -43.33
CA GLY A 583 -0.01 3.97 -43.32
C GLY A 583 -0.64 4.12 -41.92
N ALA A 584 0.14 4.01 -40.85
CA ALA A 584 -0.32 4.29 -39.49
C ALA A 584 0.04 5.72 -39.07
N TYR A 585 -0.94 6.45 -38.54
CA TYR A 585 -0.78 7.82 -38.08
C TYR A 585 -1.84 8.13 -37.02
N GLY A 586 -1.53 9.09 -36.18
CA GLY A 586 -2.46 9.61 -35.18
C GLY A 586 -3.43 10.58 -35.82
N ASP A 587 -4.62 10.11 -36.20
CA ASP A 587 -5.68 10.94 -36.78
C ASP A 587 -6.41 11.69 -35.66
N TRP A 588 -5.78 12.74 -35.14
CA TRP A 588 -6.26 13.39 -33.92
C TRP A 588 -7.45 14.31 -34.17
N ASN A 589 -7.60 14.78 -35.40
CA ASN A 589 -8.74 15.57 -35.85
C ASN A 589 -9.86 14.72 -36.48
N TYR A 590 -9.72 13.38 -36.46
CA TYR A 590 -10.72 12.38 -36.83
C TYR A 590 -11.30 12.58 -38.25
N ASP A 591 -10.51 13.09 -39.19
CA ASP A 591 -10.96 13.39 -40.56
C ASP A 591 -10.70 12.25 -41.56
N GLY A 592 -9.99 11.20 -41.14
CA GLY A 592 -9.67 10.03 -41.95
C GLY A 592 -8.46 10.22 -42.86
N VAL A 593 -7.71 11.31 -42.76
CA VAL A 593 -6.63 11.67 -43.67
C VAL A 593 -5.40 12.15 -42.92
N GLN A 594 -4.25 11.50 -43.17
CA GLN A 594 -3.00 11.91 -42.55
C GLN A 594 -2.61 13.36 -42.90
N GLN A 595 -2.55 14.21 -41.88
CA GLN A 595 -2.12 15.59 -42.01
C GLN A 595 -0.59 15.69 -42.09
N ALA A 596 -0.09 16.12 -43.24
CA ALA A 596 1.33 16.35 -43.47
C ALA A 596 1.86 17.65 -42.82
N LYS A 597 0.97 18.53 -42.37
CA LYS A 597 1.31 19.81 -41.72
C LYS A 597 1.04 19.75 -40.24
N ARG A 598 1.86 20.46 -39.46
CA ARG A 598 1.65 20.61 -38.03
C ARG A 598 0.41 21.45 -37.75
N TYR A 599 -0.39 21.03 -36.77
CA TYR A 599 -1.56 21.78 -36.33
C TYR A 599 -1.70 21.80 -34.80
N ARG A 600 -2.52 22.71 -34.31
CA ARG A 600 -2.83 22.83 -32.89
C ARG A 600 -4.10 22.05 -32.57
N MET A 601 -4.03 21.13 -31.62
CA MET A 601 -5.18 20.40 -31.08
C MET A 601 -4.90 20.01 -29.64
N ASP A 602 -5.88 20.25 -28.77
CA ASP A 602 -5.87 19.81 -27.37
C ASP A 602 -6.43 18.40 -27.32
N LEU A 603 -5.57 17.41 -27.06
CA LEU A 603 -5.90 16.00 -27.13
C LEU A 603 -6.54 15.51 -25.84
N ASN A 604 -6.17 16.05 -24.68
CA ASN A 604 -6.67 15.57 -23.39
C ASN A 604 -7.65 16.53 -22.70
N GLY A 605 -7.97 17.67 -23.33
CA GLY A 605 -8.93 18.64 -22.79
C GLY A 605 -8.39 19.46 -21.63
N SER A 606 -7.07 19.43 -21.37
CA SER A 606 -6.41 20.18 -20.29
C SER A 606 -5.92 21.56 -20.73
N GLY A 607 -6.11 21.91 -22.01
CA GLY A 607 -5.52 23.05 -22.66
C GLY A 607 -4.19 22.68 -23.32
N ALA A 608 -4.01 23.09 -24.58
CA ALA A 608 -2.83 22.70 -25.36
C ALA A 608 -1.50 22.96 -24.65
N GLY A 609 -0.74 21.89 -24.42
CA GLY A 609 0.58 21.88 -23.81
C GLY A 609 1.49 20.81 -24.42
N ILE A 610 2.35 20.24 -23.58
CA ILE A 610 3.24 19.14 -23.95
C ILE A 610 2.79 17.91 -23.18
N LEU A 611 2.27 16.92 -23.89
CA LEU A 611 1.97 15.63 -23.32
C LEU A 611 3.25 14.81 -23.33
N SER A 612 3.64 14.29 -22.17
CA SER A 612 4.88 13.51 -22.01
C SER A 612 4.57 12.10 -21.53
N ASP A 613 5.30 11.12 -22.03
CA ASP A 613 5.26 9.76 -21.49
C ASP A 613 5.95 9.70 -20.11
N ASN A 614 5.80 8.58 -19.40
CA ASN A 614 6.46 8.33 -18.13
C ASN A 614 6.99 6.89 -18.06
N ASP A 615 8.23 6.71 -17.59
CA ASP A 615 8.73 5.37 -17.23
C ASP A 615 8.18 5.01 -15.84
N ASP A 616 7.00 4.40 -15.83
CA ASP A 616 6.26 4.01 -14.64
C ASP A 616 7.02 2.92 -13.86
N TRP A 617 7.55 1.91 -14.57
CA TRP A 617 8.23 0.77 -13.97
C TRP A 617 9.45 1.18 -13.14
N SER A 618 10.19 2.21 -13.59
CA SER A 618 11.31 2.76 -12.83
C SER A 618 10.92 3.58 -11.60
N LYS A 619 9.63 3.95 -11.47
CA LYS A 619 9.13 4.93 -10.48
C LYS A 619 8.15 4.34 -9.45
N LEU A 620 7.91 3.03 -9.49
CA LEU A 620 7.00 2.37 -8.56
C LEU A 620 7.44 2.52 -7.09
N GLN A 621 6.48 2.84 -6.23
CA GLN A 621 6.65 2.91 -4.78
C GLN A 621 6.21 1.60 -4.14
N LEU A 622 7.16 0.67 -3.99
CA LEU A 622 6.88 -0.71 -3.58
C LEU A 622 6.68 -0.85 -2.06
N VAL A 623 7.47 -0.11 -1.28
CA VAL A 623 7.45 -0.14 0.18
C VAL A 623 6.21 0.57 0.72
N LEU A 624 5.45 -0.11 1.58
CA LEU A 624 4.27 0.45 2.25
C LEU A 624 4.62 1.56 3.26
N ASN A 625 5.79 1.46 3.88
CA ASN A 625 6.37 2.45 4.78
C ASN A 625 7.40 3.29 4.02
N SER A 626 6.95 4.20 3.15
CA SER A 626 7.87 4.90 2.25
C SER A 626 8.68 5.99 2.97
N HIS A 627 9.67 5.55 3.74
CA HIS A 627 10.82 6.36 4.11
C HIS A 627 12.03 5.72 3.48
N THR A 628 12.63 6.44 2.54
CA THR A 628 13.97 6.08 2.08
C THR A 628 14.91 6.32 3.26
N ASP A 629 15.21 5.29 4.05
CA ASP A 629 16.45 5.30 4.80
C ASP A 629 17.55 5.47 3.74
N PRO A 630 18.37 6.54 3.78
CA PRO A 630 19.45 6.65 2.82
C PRO A 630 20.35 5.42 3.02
N LEU A 631 20.41 4.57 1.99
CA LEU A 631 21.46 3.57 1.88
C LEU A 631 22.80 4.28 2.13
N PRO A 632 23.73 3.71 2.91
CA PRO A 632 25.11 4.14 2.88
C PRO A 632 25.66 3.94 1.46
N GLY A 633 25.59 4.98 0.62
CA GLY A 633 26.23 5.00 -0.72
C GLY A 633 25.35 5.25 -1.94
N ALA A 634 24.03 5.41 -1.83
CA ALA A 634 23.19 5.73 -3.00
C ALA A 634 23.01 7.24 -3.15
N ALA A 635 23.71 7.84 -4.12
CA ALA A 635 23.45 9.22 -4.55
C ALA A 635 22.05 9.29 -5.16
N GLN A 636 21.06 9.80 -4.41
CA GLN A 636 19.78 10.18 -4.98
C GLN A 636 20.02 11.26 -6.05
N SER A 637 19.73 10.91 -7.31
CA SER A 637 19.66 11.87 -8.39
C SER A 637 18.63 12.94 -8.01
N LYS A 638 19.10 14.19 -7.89
CA LYS A 638 18.25 15.36 -7.70
C LYS A 638 17.23 15.44 -8.85
N ALA A 639 16.03 14.92 -8.64
CA ALA A 639 14.89 15.27 -9.47
C ALA A 639 14.56 16.75 -9.22
N SER A 640 14.60 17.53 -10.30
CA SER A 640 14.47 18.97 -10.32
C SER A 640 13.07 19.44 -9.91
N SER A 641 13.02 20.30 -8.88
CA SER A 641 12.16 21.49 -8.76
C SER A 641 10.68 21.39 -9.21
N ARG A 642 9.81 21.02 -8.28
CA ARG A 642 8.65 21.84 -7.87
C ARG A 642 8.48 21.62 -6.37
N THR A 643 8.58 22.70 -5.59
CA THR A 643 8.19 22.73 -4.18
C THR A 643 6.68 22.62 -4.08
N THR A 644 6.15 21.44 -4.36
CA THR A 644 4.88 20.95 -3.85
C THR A 644 5.18 20.15 -2.60
N SER A 645 4.34 20.25 -1.57
CA SER A 645 4.41 19.36 -0.40
C SER A 645 4.67 17.92 -0.83
N LEU A 646 5.47 17.16 -0.06
CA LEU A 646 5.61 15.72 -0.28
C LEU A 646 4.20 15.09 -0.40
N PRO A 647 3.97 14.18 -1.35
CA PRO A 647 2.65 13.61 -1.60
C PRO A 647 2.13 12.96 -0.31
N VAL A 648 0.84 13.10 0.01
CA VAL A 648 0.26 12.46 1.20
C VAL A 648 -0.24 11.07 0.78
N LEU A 649 0.38 10.01 1.31
CA LEU A 649 -0.05 8.61 1.09
C LEU A 649 -1.51 8.43 1.56
N GLY A 650 -2.22 7.41 1.12
CA GLY A 650 -3.60 7.11 1.57
C GLY A 650 -4.66 8.04 1.01
N THR A 651 -4.31 9.01 0.15
CA THR A 651 -5.30 9.86 -0.53
C THR A 651 -6.06 9.00 -1.53
N LEU A 652 -7.39 9.08 -1.53
CA LEU A 652 -8.19 8.26 -2.44
C LEU A 652 -8.29 8.90 -3.83
N VAL A 653 -8.09 8.09 -4.85
CA VAL A 653 -8.37 8.41 -6.25
C VAL A 653 -9.55 7.58 -6.68
N LYS A 654 -10.64 8.27 -7.03
CA LYS A 654 -11.87 7.66 -7.55
C LYS A 654 -11.83 7.71 -9.07
N GLU A 655 -12.03 6.57 -9.71
CA GLU A 655 -12.09 6.54 -11.17
C GLU A 655 -13.40 7.12 -11.70
N ASP A 656 -13.40 7.59 -12.94
CA ASP A 656 -14.62 8.00 -13.63
C ASP A 656 -15.57 6.81 -13.84
N ALA A 657 -16.87 7.10 -13.89
CA ALA A 657 -17.85 6.11 -14.32
C ALA A 657 -17.59 5.70 -15.79
N PRO A 658 -17.81 4.42 -16.16
CA PRO A 658 -17.65 4.01 -17.55
C PRO A 658 -18.61 4.80 -18.46
N PRO A 659 -18.25 5.03 -19.73
CA PRO A 659 -19.15 5.64 -20.69
C PRO A 659 -20.48 4.89 -20.76
N ALA A 660 -21.61 5.60 -20.82
CA ALA A 660 -22.93 4.98 -20.88
C ALA A 660 -23.10 4.05 -22.11
N SER A 661 -22.36 4.33 -23.19
CA SER A 661 -22.21 3.49 -24.38
C SER A 661 -21.67 2.10 -24.05
N LEU A 662 -20.66 1.99 -23.18
CA LEU A 662 -20.11 0.71 -22.73
C LEU A 662 -21.16 -0.17 -22.06
N LEU A 663 -21.96 0.41 -21.16
CA LEU A 663 -23.03 -0.31 -20.47
C LEU A 663 -24.16 -0.72 -21.44
N ARG A 664 -24.47 0.12 -22.43
CA ARG A 664 -25.43 -0.23 -23.51
C ARG A 664 -24.91 -1.39 -24.35
N ASP A 665 -23.62 -1.39 -24.69
CA ASP A 665 -22.99 -2.46 -25.47
C ASP A 665 -23.07 -3.79 -24.73
N LEU A 666 -22.72 -3.83 -23.45
CA LEU A 666 -22.87 -5.01 -22.59
C LEU A 666 -24.33 -5.51 -22.55
N ALA A 667 -25.28 -4.58 -22.42
CA ALA A 667 -26.71 -4.92 -22.44
C ALA A 667 -27.19 -5.45 -23.80
N ASN A 668 -26.63 -4.99 -24.91
CA ASN A 668 -26.94 -5.46 -26.27
C ASN A 668 -26.32 -6.84 -26.55
N MET A 669 -25.11 -7.10 -26.04
CA MET A 669 -24.47 -8.42 -26.13
C MET A 669 -25.32 -9.50 -25.45
N ARG A 670 -25.93 -9.19 -24.30
CA ARG A 670 -26.89 -10.06 -23.62
C ARG A 670 -28.08 -10.45 -24.51
N LYS A 671 -28.63 -9.51 -25.27
CA LYS A 671 -29.78 -9.78 -26.17
C LYS A 671 -29.39 -10.70 -27.33
N SER A 672 -28.13 -10.64 -27.76
CA SER A 672 -27.61 -11.46 -28.86
C SER A 672 -27.20 -12.87 -28.43
N ALA A 673 -27.07 -13.11 -27.12
CA ALA A 673 -26.73 -14.40 -26.53
C ALA A 673 -27.96 -15.24 -26.14
N ARG A 674 -29.17 -14.68 -26.25
CA ARG A 674 -30.45 -15.37 -26.10
C ARG A 674 -31.03 -15.66 -27.47
#